data_AF-A0A915P751-F1
#
_entry.id   AF-A0A915P751-F1
#
_cell.length_a   1.000
_cell.length_b   1.000
_cell.length_c   1.000
_cell.angle_alpha   90.00
_cell.angle_beta   90.00
_cell.angle_gamma   90.00
#
_symmetry.space_group_name_H-M   'P 1'
#
loop_
_entity.id
_entity.type
_entity.pdbx_description
1 polymer ?
#
loop_
_entity_poly.entity_id
_entity_poly.type
_entity_poly.pdbx_seq_one_letter_code
_entity_poly.pdbx_strand_id
1 'polypeptide(L)'
;MDTPNLKFCYNKGCGAKFNPDENKEDSCIFHPGPPYFHDAYKIWMCCNKKSTDFTAWLNFEGCTRGPHNPVKPDVPKIQQTQPKAEEKIPIRVLVTGAAGQIGYSLVIQIAKGDVFGKETPIVLVMLDIPPLGEVLKGVELELYDCALANLIAVEPVTTEEAAFKDIDYAFLVGAMPRKEGMERKDLLAANVKIFKSQGLALAKYSKPTVKVLVVGNPANTNAFICAKYAAEKIPTKNFSAMTRLDHNRAIAQIAARCGVDCGSVKKVIIWGNHSSTQFPDVKHAKVIKGGTEIGAYEAVNDVPWIQNEFISTVQKRGAVIIEKRKLSSAMSAAKAACDHIHDWHFGTKPGDWVSMAVPSDGSYGIPKGLVFSFPITIDAKTRNWKIVQGLELDDFTKQKIEITTEHNPDKPCNDVPKVLLSQPEVDEKMIVWNGLNKPAERSEAHNRERVSLSVQMTESSSKALESELQRRKENVEIIDEIQNLKLLIGTGCTNNACKATYTGPETDLQECLHHPGNAIFHEGMKFWSCCERKTTDFGAFLDQLGCSRGKHCWTKQIDKTENLREDWFQRNGQILISIYCKGAIMEGTKIDTDGLNLKAKIKFNFGDKETLREYELFGEIIPSESMVLISERKVEIVLKQVNKDAWPRLTYK
;
A
#
# COMPACT_ATOMS: atom_id res chain seq x y z
N MET A 1 -27.49 25.27 -67.47
CA MET A 1 -27.68 26.30 -66.43
C MET A 1 -26.65 25.99 -65.36
N ASP A 2 -25.63 26.84 -65.26
CA ASP A 2 -24.51 26.65 -64.34
C ASP A 2 -25.02 26.67 -62.89
N THR A 3 -24.63 25.67 -62.10
CA THR A 3 -24.84 25.65 -60.65
C THR A 3 -24.10 26.84 -60.02
N PRO A 4 -24.76 27.66 -59.17
CA PRO A 4 -24.10 28.83 -58.56
C PRO A 4 -22.89 28.41 -57.72
N ASN A 5 -21.76 29.10 -57.91
CA ASN A 5 -20.52 28.87 -57.16
C ASN A 5 -20.64 29.46 -55.73
N LEU A 6 -21.40 28.78 -54.87
CA LEU A 6 -21.67 29.21 -53.51
C LEU A 6 -20.42 29.08 -52.61
N LYS A 7 -20.09 30.14 -51.87
CA LYS A 7 -19.01 30.16 -50.86
C LYS A 7 -19.57 30.18 -49.44
N PHE A 8 -18.82 29.67 -48.47
CA PHE A 8 -19.18 29.76 -47.04
C PHE A 8 -18.76 31.10 -46.44
N CYS A 9 -19.63 31.68 -45.60
CA CYS A 9 -19.33 32.87 -44.83
C CYS A 9 -18.64 32.52 -43.50
N TYR A 10 -17.50 33.17 -43.23
CA TYR A 10 -16.70 33.03 -42.01
C TYR A 10 -16.87 34.18 -41.02
N ASN A 11 -17.81 35.09 -41.25
CA ASN A 11 -18.19 36.07 -40.24
C ASN A 11 -18.79 35.35 -39.01
N LYS A 12 -18.39 35.78 -37.80
CA LYS A 12 -18.77 35.11 -36.55
C LYS A 12 -20.28 35.20 -36.34
N GLY A 13 -20.94 34.04 -36.21
CA GLY A 13 -22.40 33.93 -36.02
C GLY A 13 -23.22 33.89 -37.32
N CYS A 14 -22.61 33.92 -38.52
CA CYS A 14 -23.36 33.80 -39.78
C CYS A 14 -23.45 32.35 -40.29
N GLY A 15 -22.33 31.72 -40.66
CA GLY A 15 -22.28 30.32 -41.12
C GLY A 15 -23.02 30.00 -42.44
N ALA A 16 -23.61 30.98 -43.13
CA ALA A 16 -24.38 30.79 -44.35
C ALA A 16 -23.51 30.50 -45.58
N LYS A 17 -24.10 29.86 -46.59
CA LYS A 17 -23.56 29.81 -47.96
C LYS A 17 -24.12 30.98 -48.76
N PHE A 18 -23.30 31.66 -49.53
CA PHE A 18 -23.69 32.84 -50.32
C PHE A 18 -23.09 32.82 -51.73
N ASN A 19 -23.77 33.44 -52.69
CA ASN A 19 -23.23 33.68 -54.03
C ASN A 19 -22.34 34.93 -53.99
N PRO A 20 -21.03 34.85 -54.33
CA PRO A 20 -20.15 36.01 -54.35
C PRO A 20 -20.64 37.16 -55.25
N ASP A 21 -21.35 36.85 -56.33
CA ASP A 21 -21.85 37.83 -57.29
C ASP A 21 -23.06 38.63 -56.75
N GLU A 22 -23.68 38.16 -55.66
CA GLU A 22 -24.84 38.78 -55.01
C GLU A 22 -24.52 39.35 -53.61
N ASN A 23 -23.24 39.37 -53.21
CA ASN A 23 -22.80 39.77 -51.88
C ASN A 23 -22.78 41.30 -51.70
N LYS A 24 -23.86 41.86 -51.13
CA LYS A 24 -24.02 43.29 -50.88
C LYS A 24 -23.56 43.68 -49.46
N GLU A 25 -23.42 44.98 -49.23
CA GLU A 25 -22.98 45.56 -47.95
C GLU A 25 -23.87 45.22 -46.74
N ASP A 26 -25.05 44.64 -46.94
CA ASP A 26 -25.99 44.27 -45.87
C ASP A 26 -26.40 42.79 -45.89
N SER A 27 -25.74 41.96 -46.71
CA SER A 27 -26.13 40.56 -46.92
C SER A 27 -25.90 39.64 -45.72
N CYS A 28 -25.03 40.01 -44.78
CA CYS A 28 -24.65 39.22 -43.61
C CYS A 28 -24.96 39.97 -42.30
N ILE A 29 -25.49 39.25 -41.31
CA ILE A 29 -25.61 39.72 -39.92
C ILE A 29 -24.63 38.92 -39.04
N PHE A 30 -23.70 39.58 -38.37
CA PHE A 30 -22.59 38.93 -37.64
C PHE A 30 -22.07 39.72 -36.44
N HIS A 31 -21.16 39.10 -35.66
CA HIS A 31 -20.47 39.74 -34.53
C HIS A 31 -19.03 40.14 -34.93
N PRO A 32 -18.67 41.44 -35.01
CA PRO A 32 -17.32 41.88 -35.33
C PRO A 32 -16.35 41.73 -34.15
N GLY A 33 -16.86 41.78 -32.92
CA GLY A 33 -16.07 41.69 -31.69
C GLY A 33 -15.53 40.27 -31.42
N PRO A 34 -14.40 40.14 -30.70
CA PRO A 34 -13.95 38.84 -30.22
C PRO A 34 -14.88 38.29 -29.13
N PRO A 35 -14.92 36.96 -28.96
CA PRO A 35 -15.56 36.37 -27.80
C PRO A 35 -14.74 36.62 -26.54
N TYR A 36 -15.42 36.83 -25.42
CA TYR A 36 -14.83 36.95 -24.09
C TYR A 36 -15.45 35.91 -23.15
N PHE A 37 -14.61 35.20 -22.40
CA PHE A 37 -15.03 34.11 -21.51
C PHE A 37 -14.64 34.44 -20.07
N HIS A 38 -15.61 34.51 -19.16
CA HIS A 38 -15.38 34.83 -17.74
C HIS A 38 -16.51 34.26 -16.87
N ASP A 39 -16.17 33.68 -15.71
CA ASP A 39 -17.13 33.11 -14.74
C ASP A 39 -18.29 32.32 -15.37
N ALA A 40 -17.94 31.28 -16.15
CA ALA A 40 -18.86 30.41 -16.90
C ALA A 40 -19.67 31.07 -18.05
N TYR A 41 -19.67 32.40 -18.17
CA TYR A 41 -20.31 33.13 -19.25
C TYR A 41 -19.44 33.18 -20.52
N LYS A 42 -20.09 32.99 -21.67
CA LYS A 42 -19.57 33.31 -23.00
C LYS A 42 -20.20 34.63 -23.44
N ILE A 43 -19.40 35.59 -23.86
CA ILE A 43 -19.83 36.98 -24.10
C ILE A 43 -19.36 37.44 -25.49
N TRP A 44 -20.25 38.03 -26.29
CA TRP A 44 -19.86 38.75 -27.50
C TRP A 44 -19.46 40.18 -27.14
N MET A 45 -18.19 40.54 -27.27
CA MET A 45 -17.72 41.89 -26.89
C MET A 45 -18.37 43.01 -27.71
N CYS A 46 -18.84 42.74 -28.94
CA CYS A 46 -19.47 43.78 -29.76
C CYS A 46 -20.80 44.30 -29.20
N CYS A 47 -21.54 43.47 -28.47
CA CYS A 47 -22.92 43.76 -28.06
C CYS A 47 -23.25 43.30 -26.64
N ASN A 48 -22.25 42.80 -25.91
CA ASN A 48 -22.35 42.28 -24.55
C ASN A 48 -23.43 41.20 -24.33
N LYS A 49 -23.86 40.52 -25.40
CA LYS A 49 -24.77 39.36 -25.31
C LYS A 49 -24.02 38.20 -24.67
N LYS A 50 -24.58 37.62 -23.62
CA LYS A 50 -23.94 36.57 -22.82
C LYS A 50 -24.86 35.38 -22.56
N SER A 51 -24.28 34.19 -22.49
CA SER A 51 -24.96 32.97 -22.05
C SER A 51 -23.98 32.06 -21.30
N THR A 52 -24.50 31.26 -20.37
CA THR A 52 -23.74 30.17 -19.72
C THR A 52 -23.72 28.91 -20.58
N ASP A 53 -24.65 28.76 -21.53
CA ASP A 53 -24.67 27.67 -22.51
C ASP A 53 -23.96 28.08 -23.81
N PHE A 54 -23.07 27.21 -24.30
CA PHE A 54 -22.20 27.50 -25.45
C PHE A 54 -22.99 27.54 -26.77
N THR A 55 -23.96 26.64 -26.93
CA THR A 55 -24.78 26.53 -28.13
C THR A 55 -25.72 27.73 -28.25
N ALA A 56 -26.38 28.11 -27.15
CA ALA A 56 -27.23 29.29 -27.07
C ALA A 56 -26.44 30.58 -27.35
N TRP A 57 -25.20 30.69 -26.86
CA TRP A 57 -24.34 31.85 -27.12
C TRP A 57 -23.93 31.97 -28.60
N LEU A 58 -23.56 30.86 -29.23
CA LEU A 58 -23.21 30.84 -30.66
C LEU A 58 -24.39 31.22 -31.56
N ASN A 59 -25.61 30.84 -31.16
CA ASN A 59 -26.84 31.10 -31.90
C ASN A 59 -27.40 32.52 -31.70
N PHE A 60 -26.73 33.39 -30.94
CA PHE A 60 -27.13 34.79 -30.86
C PHE A 60 -26.98 35.46 -32.23
N GLU A 61 -28.08 36.03 -32.71
CA GLU A 61 -28.07 36.85 -33.92
C GLU A 61 -27.00 37.96 -33.83
N GLY A 62 -26.25 38.11 -34.92
CA GLY A 62 -25.18 39.09 -35.06
C GLY A 62 -25.61 40.52 -34.72
N CYS A 63 -24.66 41.32 -34.25
CA CYS A 63 -24.89 42.70 -33.84
C CYS A 63 -24.61 43.73 -34.95
N THR A 64 -24.12 43.29 -36.12
CA THR A 64 -23.65 44.17 -37.21
C THR A 64 -24.05 43.61 -38.57
N ARG A 65 -24.41 44.50 -39.50
CA ARG A 65 -24.66 44.19 -40.92
C ARG A 65 -23.43 44.50 -41.76
N GLY A 66 -23.14 43.64 -42.74
CA GLY A 66 -22.00 43.78 -43.65
C GLY A 66 -22.08 42.75 -44.77
N PRO A 67 -21.10 42.72 -45.70
CA PRO A 67 -20.99 41.64 -46.67
C PRO A 67 -20.55 40.33 -46.01
N HIS A 68 -20.90 39.19 -46.62
CA HIS A 68 -20.36 37.89 -46.22
C HIS A 68 -18.85 37.83 -46.47
N ASN A 69 -18.13 37.17 -45.57
CA ASN A 69 -16.69 36.99 -45.67
C ASN A 69 -16.34 35.57 -46.16
N PRO A 70 -15.81 35.38 -47.38
CA PRO A 70 -15.43 34.06 -47.89
C PRO A 70 -14.06 33.58 -47.37
N VAL A 71 -13.32 34.43 -46.65
CA VAL A 71 -11.96 34.13 -46.18
C VAL A 71 -12.03 33.40 -44.85
N LYS A 72 -11.60 32.14 -44.85
CA LYS A 72 -11.42 31.36 -43.63
C LYS A 72 -10.35 32.06 -42.77
N PRO A 73 -10.66 32.50 -41.53
CA PRO A 73 -9.66 33.10 -40.67
C PRO A 73 -8.54 32.10 -40.41
N ASP A 74 -7.31 32.56 -40.43
CA ASP A 74 -6.16 31.77 -40.01
C ASP A 74 -6.43 31.27 -38.58
N VAL A 75 -6.36 29.96 -38.38
CA VAL A 75 -6.35 29.39 -37.04
C VAL A 75 -5.18 30.06 -36.32
N PRO A 76 -5.39 30.70 -35.15
CA PRO A 76 -4.28 31.24 -34.41
C PRO A 76 -3.29 30.11 -34.21
N LYS A 77 -2.13 30.21 -34.87
CA LYS A 77 -0.99 29.35 -34.59
C LYS A 77 -0.76 29.56 -33.11
N ILE A 78 -1.08 28.55 -32.29
CA ILE A 78 -0.65 28.49 -30.89
C ILE A 78 0.82 28.90 -30.97
N GLN A 79 1.16 30.05 -30.38
CA GLN A 79 2.54 30.49 -30.29
C GLN A 79 3.29 29.28 -29.78
N GLN A 80 4.16 28.74 -30.63
CA GLN A 80 4.97 27.60 -30.27
C GLN A 80 5.65 28.01 -28.98
N THR A 81 5.21 27.38 -27.89
CA THR A 81 6.01 27.32 -26.68
C THR A 81 7.42 26.99 -27.13
N GLN A 82 8.37 27.71 -26.53
CA GLN A 82 9.81 27.53 -26.59
C GLN A 82 10.24 26.15 -27.11
N PRO A 83 11.33 26.08 -27.92
CA PRO A 83 11.76 24.85 -28.59
C PRO A 83 11.50 23.63 -27.72
N LYS A 84 10.60 22.75 -28.19
CA LYS A 84 10.16 21.53 -27.51
C LYS A 84 11.41 20.92 -26.88
N ALA A 85 11.53 21.01 -25.55
CA ALA A 85 12.62 20.38 -24.83
C ALA A 85 12.71 18.94 -25.37
N GLU A 86 13.91 18.48 -25.74
CA GLU A 86 14.09 17.10 -26.21
C GLU A 86 13.25 16.18 -25.35
N GLU A 87 12.35 15.43 -25.98
CA GLU A 87 11.35 14.61 -25.30
C GLU A 87 12.09 13.48 -24.59
N LYS A 88 12.54 13.76 -23.36
CA LYS A 88 13.34 12.84 -22.55
C LYS A 88 12.50 11.60 -22.28
N ILE A 89 12.94 10.46 -22.82
CA ILE A 89 12.30 9.17 -22.60
C ILE A 89 12.29 8.90 -21.08
N PRO A 90 11.11 8.70 -20.44
CA PRO A 90 11.05 8.46 -19.01
C PRO A 90 11.75 7.17 -18.61
N ILE A 91 12.45 7.22 -17.47
CA ILE A 91 13.04 6.03 -16.84
C ILE A 91 11.91 5.26 -16.15
N ARG A 92 11.76 3.98 -16.50
CA ARG A 92 10.78 3.07 -15.86
C ARG A 92 11.43 2.38 -14.66
N VAL A 93 10.90 2.63 -13.47
CA VAL A 93 11.49 2.17 -12.20
C VAL A 93 10.50 1.27 -11.47
N LEU A 94 10.86 0.01 -11.27
CA LEU A 94 10.07 -0.94 -10.50
C LEU A 94 10.45 -0.91 -9.02
N VAL A 95 9.45 -0.90 -8.14
CA VAL A 95 9.59 -1.17 -6.70
C VAL A 95 8.65 -2.32 -6.32
N THR A 96 9.20 -3.46 -5.87
CA THR A 96 8.39 -4.57 -5.34
C THR A 96 8.17 -4.41 -3.84
N GLY A 97 7.07 -4.95 -3.29
CA GLY A 97 6.71 -4.72 -1.88
C GLY A 97 6.44 -3.24 -1.59
N ALA A 98 5.89 -2.52 -2.59
CA ALA A 98 5.77 -1.07 -2.58
C ALA A 98 4.79 -0.57 -1.49
N ALA A 99 3.81 -1.37 -1.09
CA ALA A 99 2.89 -1.05 0.01
C ALA A 99 3.54 -1.26 1.40
N GLY A 100 4.71 -1.90 1.47
CA GLY A 100 5.46 -2.09 2.70
C GLY A 100 6.13 -0.80 3.20
N GLN A 101 6.56 -0.78 4.46
CA GLN A 101 7.16 0.41 5.09
C GLN A 101 8.39 0.97 4.37
N ILE A 102 9.27 0.09 3.86
CA ILE A 102 10.43 0.50 3.05
C ILE A 102 9.94 1.03 1.70
N GLY A 103 9.02 0.31 1.04
CA GLY A 103 8.40 0.70 -0.23
C GLY A 103 7.82 2.11 -0.15
N TYR A 104 6.96 2.36 0.83
CA TYR A 104 6.34 3.66 1.09
C TYR A 104 7.36 4.80 1.28
N SER A 105 8.46 4.54 2.00
CA SER A 105 9.53 5.53 2.17
C SER A 105 10.38 5.72 0.90
N LEU A 106 10.46 4.71 0.04
CA LEU A 106 11.33 4.64 -1.13
C LEU A 106 10.68 5.30 -2.36
N VAL A 107 9.40 5.01 -2.61
CA VAL A 107 8.67 5.48 -3.80
C VAL A 107 8.69 6.99 -3.94
N ILE A 108 8.52 7.71 -2.83
CA ILE A 108 8.54 9.17 -2.82
C ILE A 108 9.94 9.75 -3.08
N GLN A 109 11.00 9.13 -2.56
CA GLN A 109 12.38 9.58 -2.80
C GLN A 109 12.78 9.39 -4.28
N ILE A 110 12.39 8.25 -4.87
CA ILE A 110 12.56 8.02 -6.31
C ILE A 110 11.78 9.06 -7.11
N ALA A 111 10.49 9.22 -6.82
CA ALA A 111 9.61 10.13 -7.54
C ALA A 111 10.08 11.59 -7.46
N LYS A 112 10.59 12.04 -6.30
CA LYS A 112 11.14 13.38 -6.09
C LYS A 112 12.45 13.65 -6.85
N GLY A 113 13.07 12.60 -7.40
CA GLY A 113 14.31 12.70 -8.16
C GLY A 113 15.58 12.56 -7.32
N ASP A 114 15.50 12.04 -6.09
CA ASP A 114 16.69 11.82 -5.24
C ASP A 114 17.63 10.75 -5.84
N VAL A 115 17.12 9.88 -6.72
CA VAL A 115 17.89 8.81 -7.38
C VAL A 115 18.42 9.20 -8.75
N PHE A 116 17.58 9.84 -9.57
CA PHE A 116 17.87 10.08 -10.99
C PHE A 116 17.98 11.56 -11.36
N GLY A 117 17.90 12.46 -10.39
CA GLY A 117 17.85 13.90 -10.58
C GLY A 117 16.43 14.43 -10.74
N LYS A 118 16.21 15.66 -10.28
CA LYS A 118 14.88 16.31 -10.22
C LYS A 118 14.24 16.56 -11.58
N GLU A 119 15.04 16.64 -12.63
CA GLU A 119 14.59 16.95 -14.00
C GLU A 119 14.46 15.68 -14.88
N THR A 120 14.62 14.50 -14.29
CA THR A 120 14.55 13.23 -15.01
C THR A 120 13.12 12.70 -14.96
N PRO A 121 12.45 12.53 -16.11
CA PRO A 121 11.10 11.97 -16.14
C PRO A 121 11.11 10.52 -15.65
N ILE A 122 10.20 10.19 -14.73
CA ILE A 122 10.08 8.88 -14.08
C ILE A 122 8.69 8.30 -14.35
N VAL A 123 8.65 7.03 -14.73
CA VAL A 123 7.45 6.20 -14.54
C VAL A 123 7.72 5.24 -13.41
N LEU A 124 6.93 5.32 -12.36
CA LEU A 124 7.09 4.51 -11.16
C LEU A 124 6.13 3.33 -11.18
N VAL A 125 6.67 2.13 -11.32
CA VAL A 125 5.91 0.88 -11.32
C VAL A 125 5.96 0.28 -9.91
N MET A 126 4.80 0.11 -9.27
CA MET A 126 4.69 -0.37 -7.90
C MET A 126 4.05 -1.76 -7.89
N LEU A 127 4.83 -2.78 -7.52
CA LEU A 127 4.36 -4.15 -7.41
C LEU A 127 4.14 -4.53 -5.94
N ASP A 128 3.01 -5.14 -5.64
CA ASP A 128 2.77 -5.85 -4.39
C ASP A 128 1.82 -7.04 -4.61
N ILE A 129 1.63 -7.86 -3.58
CA ILE A 129 0.75 -9.02 -3.67
C ILE A 129 -0.73 -8.58 -3.83
N PRO A 130 -1.59 -9.40 -4.49
CA PRO A 130 -2.99 -9.03 -4.72
C PRO A 130 -3.77 -8.53 -3.50
N PRO A 131 -3.61 -9.10 -2.28
CA PRO A 131 -4.28 -8.59 -1.08
C PRO A 131 -3.90 -7.16 -0.68
N LEU A 132 -2.77 -6.63 -1.15
CA LEU A 132 -2.32 -5.26 -0.88
C LEU A 132 -2.64 -4.28 -2.02
N GLY A 133 -3.43 -4.70 -3.03
CA GLY A 133 -3.79 -3.86 -4.17
C GLY A 133 -4.47 -2.54 -3.79
N GLU A 134 -5.39 -2.55 -2.82
CA GLU A 134 -6.02 -1.31 -2.34
C GLU A 134 -5.05 -0.41 -1.56
N VAL A 135 -4.10 -1.00 -0.83
CA VAL A 135 -3.04 -0.22 -0.16
C VAL A 135 -2.13 0.45 -1.20
N LEU A 136 -1.76 -0.26 -2.27
CA LEU A 136 -1.00 0.31 -3.37
C LEU A 136 -1.71 1.48 -4.04
N LYS A 137 -3.03 1.38 -4.28
CA LYS A 137 -3.83 2.50 -4.80
C LYS A 137 -3.80 3.70 -3.85
N GLY A 138 -3.83 3.46 -2.53
CA GLY A 138 -3.63 4.52 -1.55
C GLY A 138 -2.28 5.23 -1.71
N VAL A 139 -1.20 4.46 -1.88
CA VAL A 139 0.14 5.03 -2.12
C VAL A 139 0.22 5.79 -3.45
N GLU A 140 -0.46 5.30 -4.49
CA GLU A 140 -0.58 6.02 -5.77
C GLU A 140 -1.25 7.39 -5.60
N LEU A 141 -2.37 7.46 -4.87
CA LEU A 141 -3.05 8.72 -4.61
C LEU A 141 -2.14 9.72 -3.88
N GLU A 142 -1.42 9.27 -2.85
CA GLU A 142 -0.47 10.14 -2.13
C GLU A 142 0.69 10.63 -3.03
N LEU A 143 1.15 9.81 -3.97
CA LEU A 143 2.17 10.23 -4.94
C LEU A 143 1.65 11.29 -5.92
N TYR A 144 0.38 11.21 -6.34
CA TYR A 144 -0.24 12.26 -7.15
C TYR A 144 -0.41 13.56 -6.36
N ASP A 145 -0.79 13.46 -5.07
CA ASP A 145 -0.93 14.62 -4.18
C ASP A 145 0.40 15.35 -3.92
N CYS A 146 1.54 14.70 -4.17
CA CYS A 146 2.86 15.33 -4.07
C CYS A 146 3.17 16.29 -5.23
N ALA A 147 2.37 16.32 -6.30
CA ALA A 147 2.48 17.25 -7.43
C ALA A 147 3.90 17.35 -8.03
N LEU A 148 4.56 16.20 -8.23
CA LEU A 148 5.94 16.12 -8.70
C LEU A 148 6.01 16.19 -10.23
N ALA A 149 6.56 17.29 -10.76
CA ALA A 149 6.60 17.56 -12.21
C ALA A 149 7.35 16.49 -13.04
N ASN A 150 8.31 15.79 -12.42
CA ASN A 150 9.11 14.76 -13.08
C ASN A 150 8.48 13.36 -12.97
N LEU A 151 7.43 13.17 -12.17
CA LEU A 151 6.69 11.91 -12.09
C LEU A 151 5.63 11.87 -13.20
N ILE A 152 5.92 11.13 -14.27
CA ILE A 152 5.09 11.07 -15.47
C ILE A 152 3.91 10.13 -15.30
N ALA A 153 4.10 9.01 -14.61
CA ALA A 153 3.05 8.05 -14.31
C ALA A 153 3.39 7.22 -13.07
N VAL A 154 2.34 6.78 -12.38
CA VAL A 154 2.40 5.77 -11.34
C VAL A 154 1.59 4.56 -11.83
N GLU A 155 2.17 3.37 -11.74
CA GLU A 155 1.54 2.12 -12.19
C GLU A 155 1.47 1.12 -11.02
N PRO A 156 0.40 1.15 -10.20
CA PRO A 156 0.20 0.14 -9.16
C PRO A 156 -0.33 -1.15 -9.76
N VAL A 157 0.42 -2.23 -9.58
CA VAL A 157 0.13 -3.53 -10.20
C VAL A 157 0.33 -4.67 -9.21
N THR A 158 -0.34 -5.80 -9.47
CA THR A 158 -0.29 -6.99 -8.61
C THR A 158 0.22 -8.24 -9.32
N THR A 159 0.69 -8.08 -10.56
CA THR A 159 1.21 -9.17 -11.40
C THR A 159 2.63 -8.86 -11.88
N GLU A 160 3.50 -9.86 -11.90
CA GLU A 160 4.88 -9.70 -12.37
C GLU A 160 4.95 -9.32 -13.86
N GLU A 161 4.03 -9.79 -14.69
CA GLU A 161 4.00 -9.43 -16.12
C GLU A 161 3.88 -7.92 -16.33
N ALA A 162 2.89 -7.28 -15.71
CA ALA A 162 2.73 -5.83 -15.79
C ALA A 162 3.91 -5.08 -15.14
N ALA A 163 4.39 -5.58 -14.01
CA ALA A 163 5.42 -4.91 -13.22
C ALA A 163 6.81 -4.89 -13.88
N PHE A 164 7.21 -5.99 -14.53
CA PHE A 164 8.56 -6.16 -15.04
C PHE A 164 8.72 -5.70 -16.50
N LYS A 165 7.65 -5.17 -17.11
CA LYS A 165 7.65 -4.76 -18.52
C LYS A 165 8.47 -3.49 -18.77
N ASP A 166 9.48 -3.63 -19.65
CA ASP A 166 10.29 -2.54 -20.19
C ASP A 166 11.00 -1.65 -19.13
N ILE A 167 11.23 -2.20 -17.93
CA ILE A 167 11.86 -1.46 -16.83
C ILE A 167 13.36 -1.24 -17.04
N ASP A 168 13.86 -0.10 -16.55
CA ASP A 168 15.28 0.29 -16.56
C ASP A 168 15.97 0.00 -15.23
N TYR A 169 15.23 0.10 -14.13
CA TYR A 169 15.70 -0.13 -12.77
C TYR A 169 14.69 -0.96 -11.98
N ALA A 170 15.16 -1.86 -11.13
CA ALA A 170 14.34 -2.65 -10.24
C ALA A 170 14.87 -2.62 -8.80
N PHE A 171 14.02 -2.17 -7.88
CA PHE A 171 14.23 -2.27 -6.43
C PHE A 171 13.40 -3.45 -5.91
N LEU A 172 14.05 -4.59 -5.71
CA LEU A 172 13.40 -5.79 -5.20
C LEU A 172 13.39 -5.77 -3.67
N VAL A 173 12.38 -5.09 -3.10
CA VAL A 173 12.22 -4.91 -1.64
C VAL A 173 11.33 -5.99 -1.04
N GLY A 174 10.28 -6.39 -1.78
CA GLY A 174 9.34 -7.43 -1.36
C GLY A 174 10.02 -8.79 -1.17
N ALA A 175 10.05 -9.25 0.07
CA ALA A 175 10.53 -10.57 0.47
C ALA A 175 9.63 -11.10 1.58
N MET A 176 9.62 -12.42 1.79
CA MET A 176 8.85 -13.03 2.86
C MET A 176 9.44 -12.58 4.21
N PRO A 177 8.69 -11.87 5.07
CA PRO A 177 9.17 -11.52 6.39
C PRO A 177 9.26 -12.79 7.24
N ARG A 178 10.26 -12.84 8.13
CA ARG A 178 10.37 -13.94 9.10
C ARG A 178 9.17 -13.88 10.04
N LYS A 179 8.35 -14.93 10.03
CA LYS A 179 7.24 -15.11 10.98
C LYS A 179 7.70 -15.89 12.21
N GLU A 180 7.01 -15.70 13.32
CA GLU A 180 7.23 -16.50 14.54
C GLU A 180 7.04 -18.00 14.24
N GLY A 181 7.92 -18.85 14.76
CA GLY A 181 7.95 -20.29 14.46
C GLY A 181 8.59 -20.68 13.13
N MET A 182 8.94 -19.74 12.24
CA MET A 182 9.59 -20.06 10.96
C MET A 182 11.07 -20.40 11.15
N GLU A 183 11.48 -21.60 10.72
CA GLU A 183 12.88 -21.98 10.68
C GLU A 183 13.62 -21.26 9.55
N ARG A 184 14.95 -21.16 9.66
CA ARG A 184 15.79 -20.52 8.63
C ARG A 184 15.61 -21.17 7.25
N LYS A 185 15.43 -22.49 7.21
CA LYS A 185 15.23 -23.25 5.96
C LYS A 185 13.92 -22.87 5.25
N ASP A 186 12.84 -22.65 6.02
CA ASP A 186 11.52 -22.33 5.48
C ASP A 186 11.50 -20.90 4.92
N LEU A 187 12.13 -19.97 5.63
CA LEU A 187 12.33 -18.60 5.17
C LEU A 187 13.14 -18.54 3.87
N LEU A 188 14.21 -19.34 3.78
CA LEU A 188 15.03 -19.45 2.57
C LEU A 188 14.19 -20.04 1.42
N ALA A 189 13.50 -21.15 1.63
CA ALA A 189 12.68 -21.79 0.61
C ALA A 189 11.56 -20.87 0.08
N ALA A 190 10.89 -20.11 0.95
CA ALA A 190 9.88 -19.15 0.55
C ALA A 190 10.46 -18.03 -0.32
N ASN A 191 11.59 -17.44 0.10
CA ASN A 191 12.25 -16.40 -0.68
C ASN A 191 12.84 -16.91 -1.99
N VAL A 192 13.36 -18.15 -2.03
CA VAL A 192 13.85 -18.77 -3.27
C VAL A 192 12.75 -18.80 -4.34
N LYS A 193 11.51 -19.16 -3.97
CA LYS A 193 10.38 -19.15 -4.90
C LYS A 193 10.09 -17.75 -5.45
N ILE A 194 10.07 -16.74 -4.58
CA ILE A 194 9.83 -15.33 -4.96
C ILE A 194 10.91 -14.85 -5.93
N PHE A 195 12.18 -14.98 -5.57
CA PHE A 195 13.28 -14.43 -6.38
C PHE A 195 13.59 -15.28 -7.62
N LYS A 196 13.22 -16.56 -7.65
CA LYS A 196 13.17 -17.37 -8.88
C LYS A 196 12.12 -16.79 -9.84
N SER A 197 10.88 -16.59 -9.38
CA SER A 197 9.80 -16.02 -10.20
C SER A 197 10.17 -14.65 -10.75
N GLN A 198 10.66 -13.76 -9.90
CA GLN A 198 11.11 -12.42 -10.31
C GLN A 198 12.30 -12.46 -11.27
N GLY A 199 13.24 -13.40 -11.10
CA GLY A 199 14.34 -13.61 -12.06
C GLY A 199 13.84 -14.02 -13.45
N LEU A 200 12.88 -14.93 -13.51
CA LEU A 200 12.22 -15.33 -14.77
C LEU A 200 11.40 -14.19 -15.37
N ALA A 201 10.68 -13.41 -14.56
CA ALA A 201 9.94 -12.23 -15.01
C ALA A 201 10.86 -11.14 -15.58
N LEU A 202 12.01 -10.89 -14.94
CA LEU A 202 13.05 -9.99 -15.46
C LEU A 202 13.55 -10.46 -16.84
N ALA A 203 13.90 -11.75 -16.98
CA ALA A 203 14.31 -12.30 -18.27
C ALA A 203 13.21 -12.16 -19.32
N LYS A 204 11.95 -12.40 -18.97
CA LYS A 204 10.86 -12.37 -19.92
C LYS A 204 10.50 -10.94 -20.37
N TYR A 205 10.31 -10.02 -19.43
CA TYR A 205 9.63 -8.76 -19.68
C TYR A 205 10.51 -7.51 -19.63
N SER A 206 11.67 -7.56 -18.95
CA SER A 206 12.50 -6.36 -18.72
C SER A 206 13.51 -6.11 -19.84
N LYS A 207 14.06 -4.89 -19.88
CA LYS A 207 15.17 -4.55 -20.80
C LYS A 207 16.42 -5.36 -20.42
N PRO A 208 17.24 -5.83 -21.38
CA PRO A 208 18.51 -6.51 -21.07
C PRO A 208 19.50 -5.65 -20.25
N THR A 209 19.33 -4.32 -20.32
CA THR A 209 20.16 -3.32 -19.63
C THR A 209 19.70 -3.02 -18.20
N VAL A 210 18.58 -3.59 -17.74
CA VAL A 210 17.99 -3.31 -16.42
C VAL A 210 19.03 -3.46 -15.31
N LYS A 211 19.03 -2.54 -14.34
CA LYS A 211 19.84 -2.62 -13.12
C LYS A 211 18.98 -3.05 -11.94
N VAL A 212 19.38 -4.10 -11.25
CA VAL A 212 18.58 -4.76 -10.21
C VAL A 212 19.28 -4.64 -8.86
N LEU A 213 18.58 -4.04 -7.90
CA LEU A 213 18.98 -3.94 -6.50
C LEU A 213 18.05 -4.77 -5.63
N VAL A 214 18.61 -5.79 -4.98
CA VAL A 214 17.89 -6.60 -4.00
C VAL A 214 18.08 -6.02 -2.59
N VAL A 215 16.94 -5.68 -1.98
CA VAL A 215 16.86 -5.18 -0.59
C VAL A 215 16.20 -6.24 0.31
N GLY A 216 15.27 -7.02 -0.23
CA GLY A 216 14.55 -8.06 0.50
C GLY A 216 15.49 -9.15 1.03
N ASN A 217 15.39 -9.45 2.33
CA ASN A 217 16.30 -10.37 3.00
C ASN A 217 15.96 -11.85 2.78
N PRO A 218 16.96 -12.75 2.73
CA PRO A 218 18.40 -12.51 2.80
C PRO A 218 18.97 -11.96 1.48
N ALA A 219 19.44 -10.71 1.48
CA ALA A 219 19.63 -9.93 0.26
C ALA A 219 20.65 -10.54 -0.72
N ASN A 220 21.82 -10.97 -0.25
CA ASN A 220 22.86 -11.55 -1.11
C ASN A 220 22.37 -12.83 -1.82
N THR A 221 21.75 -13.75 -1.08
CA THR A 221 21.21 -15.00 -1.59
C THR A 221 20.06 -14.77 -2.56
N ASN A 222 19.15 -13.85 -2.22
CA ASN A 222 18.05 -13.49 -3.09
C ASN A 222 18.56 -12.86 -4.41
N ALA A 223 19.61 -12.03 -4.36
CA ALA A 223 20.28 -11.50 -5.54
C ALA A 223 20.95 -12.60 -6.38
N PHE A 224 21.62 -13.56 -5.74
CA PHE A 224 22.21 -14.71 -6.43
C PHE A 224 21.16 -15.53 -7.17
N ILE A 225 20.06 -15.87 -6.50
CA ILE A 225 18.95 -16.64 -7.09
C ILE A 225 18.34 -15.87 -8.26
N CYS A 226 18.02 -14.59 -8.05
CA CYS A 226 17.41 -13.76 -9.08
C CYS A 226 18.32 -13.64 -10.31
N ALA A 227 19.61 -13.37 -10.11
CA ALA A 227 20.60 -13.30 -11.18
C ALA A 227 20.74 -14.62 -11.95
N LYS A 228 20.71 -15.76 -11.23
CA LYS A 228 20.79 -17.09 -11.85
C LYS A 228 19.63 -17.34 -12.82
N TYR A 229 18.40 -17.03 -12.41
CA TYR A 229 17.21 -17.27 -13.23
C TYR A 229 16.99 -16.20 -14.31
N ALA A 230 17.65 -15.06 -14.22
CA ALA A 230 17.63 -14.01 -15.24
C ALA A 230 18.77 -14.10 -16.27
N ALA A 231 19.74 -15.01 -16.06
CA ALA A 231 21.03 -15.03 -16.74
C ALA A 231 20.95 -15.24 -18.26
N GLU A 232 19.85 -15.80 -18.77
CA GLU A 232 19.64 -15.99 -20.21
C GLU A 232 19.57 -14.66 -20.99
N LYS A 233 19.10 -13.59 -20.35
CA LYS A 233 18.93 -12.26 -21.00
C LYS A 233 19.71 -11.15 -20.31
N ILE A 234 19.84 -11.20 -18.98
CA ILE A 234 20.38 -10.08 -18.20
C ILE A 234 21.73 -10.50 -17.63
N PRO A 235 22.82 -9.75 -17.92
CA PRO A 235 24.14 -10.04 -17.36
C PRO A 235 24.10 -10.05 -15.83
N THR A 236 24.73 -11.05 -15.20
CA THR A 236 24.79 -11.16 -13.73
C THR A 236 25.37 -9.92 -13.05
N LYS A 237 26.27 -9.19 -13.73
CA LYS A 237 26.80 -7.91 -13.26
C LYS A 237 25.75 -6.80 -13.07
N ASN A 238 24.55 -6.96 -13.62
CA ASN A 238 23.45 -6.04 -13.41
C ASN A 238 22.65 -6.33 -12.13
N PHE A 239 23.03 -7.35 -11.37
CA PHE A 239 22.42 -7.68 -10.09
C PHE A 239 23.33 -7.29 -8.93
N SER A 240 22.73 -6.73 -7.90
CA SER A 240 23.42 -6.40 -6.64
C SER A 240 22.49 -6.62 -5.45
N ALA A 241 23.07 -6.76 -4.27
CA ALA A 241 22.36 -6.72 -2.99
C ALA A 241 22.81 -5.53 -2.15
N MET A 242 21.90 -5.01 -1.32
CA MET A 242 22.12 -3.76 -0.62
C MET A 242 22.89 -3.92 0.70
N THR A 243 24.16 -3.56 0.71
CA THR A 243 24.96 -3.29 1.94
C THR A 243 25.20 -1.80 2.19
N ARG A 244 24.56 -0.93 1.40
CA ARG A 244 24.72 0.53 1.48
C ARG A 244 24.23 1.11 2.81
N LEU A 245 23.21 0.51 3.43
CA LEU A 245 22.74 0.96 4.74
C LEU A 245 23.81 0.72 5.82
N ASP A 246 24.47 -0.42 5.77
CA ASP A 246 25.56 -0.75 6.69
C ASP A 246 26.76 0.18 6.48
N HIS A 247 27.10 0.47 5.22
CA HIS A 247 28.12 1.44 4.85
C HIS A 247 27.80 2.84 5.41
N ASN A 248 26.56 3.31 5.22
CA ASN A 248 26.10 4.60 5.76
C ASN A 248 26.12 4.62 7.30
N ARG A 249 25.80 3.51 7.96
CA ARG A 249 25.89 3.38 9.43
C ARG A 249 27.33 3.44 9.91
N ALA A 250 28.25 2.79 9.21
CA ALA A 250 29.68 2.83 9.52
C ALA A 250 30.25 4.24 9.37
N ILE A 251 29.93 4.96 8.29
CA ILE A 251 30.24 6.38 8.13
C ILE A 251 29.77 7.20 9.34
N ALA A 252 28.50 7.03 9.73
CA ALA A 252 27.93 7.77 10.84
C ALA A 252 28.63 7.48 12.19
N GLN A 253 29.04 6.23 12.44
CA GLN A 253 29.77 5.88 13.66
C GLN A 253 31.17 6.50 13.70
N ILE A 254 31.92 6.46 12.59
CA ILE A 254 33.25 7.09 12.52
C ILE A 254 33.15 8.61 12.63
N ALA A 255 32.22 9.22 11.91
CA ALA A 255 31.99 10.67 11.95
C ALA A 255 31.70 11.13 13.39
N ALA A 256 30.77 10.44 14.07
CA ALA A 256 30.43 10.74 15.45
C ALA A 256 31.62 10.53 16.41
N ARG A 257 32.39 9.45 16.26
CA ARG A 257 33.56 9.17 17.10
C ARG A 257 34.66 10.22 16.93
N CYS A 258 34.87 10.71 15.71
CA CYS A 258 35.89 11.71 15.40
C CYS A 258 35.44 13.16 15.66
N GLY A 259 34.15 13.40 15.88
CA GLY A 259 33.56 14.74 16.03
C GLY A 259 33.55 15.54 14.73
N VAL A 260 33.24 14.89 13.61
CA VAL A 260 33.18 15.50 12.26
C VAL A 260 31.86 15.19 11.57
N ASP A 261 31.56 15.90 10.49
CA ASP A 261 30.39 15.62 9.66
C ASP A 261 30.52 14.29 8.90
N CYS A 262 29.38 13.65 8.59
CA CYS A 262 29.36 12.41 7.81
C CYS A 262 30.00 12.55 6.42
N GLY A 263 29.93 13.74 5.81
CA GLY A 263 30.57 14.03 4.52
C GLY A 263 32.11 14.08 4.58
N SER A 264 32.68 14.15 5.78
CA SER A 264 34.13 14.15 6.01
C SER A 264 34.73 12.75 6.11
N VAL A 265 33.92 11.69 6.07
CA VAL A 265 34.38 10.30 6.11
C VAL A 265 34.25 9.68 4.73
N LYS A 266 35.34 9.13 4.21
CA LYS A 266 35.43 8.52 2.88
C LYS A 266 36.01 7.12 2.98
N LYS A 267 35.88 6.33 1.90
CA LYS A 267 36.57 5.05 1.74
C LYS A 267 36.23 3.99 2.81
N VAL A 268 35.04 4.05 3.39
CA VAL A 268 34.52 2.98 4.27
C VAL A 268 34.17 1.75 3.44
N ILE A 269 34.38 0.56 3.99
CA ILE A 269 34.11 -0.70 3.31
C ILE A 269 33.18 -1.55 4.18
N ILE A 270 32.23 -2.23 3.55
CA ILE A 270 31.50 -3.33 4.16
C ILE A 270 31.86 -4.56 3.35
N TRP A 271 32.49 -5.54 3.99
CA TRP A 271 32.79 -6.82 3.37
C TRP A 271 31.72 -7.86 3.71
N GLY A 272 31.40 -8.72 2.75
CA GLY A 272 30.64 -9.94 3.02
C GLY A 272 29.14 -9.88 2.83
N ASN A 273 28.46 -10.71 3.61
CA ASN A 273 27.03 -10.91 3.54
C ASN A 273 26.28 -9.79 4.28
N HIS A 274 25.11 -9.36 3.79
CA HIS A 274 24.21 -8.50 4.56
C HIS A 274 23.56 -9.29 5.71
N SER A 275 24.32 -9.48 6.78
CA SER A 275 23.94 -10.28 7.95
C SER A 275 24.69 -9.80 9.20
N SER A 276 24.56 -10.54 10.32
CA SER A 276 25.38 -10.33 11.51
C SER A 276 26.86 -10.68 11.31
N THR A 277 27.23 -11.36 10.22
CA THR A 277 28.62 -11.69 9.90
C THR A 277 29.29 -10.66 8.99
N GLN A 278 28.59 -9.59 8.57
CA GLN A 278 29.22 -8.50 7.81
C GLN A 278 30.45 -7.96 8.54
N PHE A 279 31.45 -7.50 7.78
CA PHE A 279 32.63 -6.84 8.34
C PHE A 279 32.70 -5.36 7.91
N PRO A 280 32.35 -4.42 8.80
CA PRO A 280 32.59 -2.99 8.62
C PRO A 280 34.08 -2.70 8.81
N ASP A 281 34.71 -2.20 7.76
CA ASP A 281 36.14 -1.97 7.67
C ASP A 281 36.43 -0.49 7.39
N VAL A 282 37.34 0.06 8.20
CA VAL A 282 37.78 1.46 8.16
C VAL A 282 39.30 1.56 8.07
N LYS A 283 40.01 0.46 7.78
CA LYS A 283 41.47 0.45 7.63
C LYS A 283 41.93 1.41 6.55
N HIS A 284 41.22 1.41 5.43
CA HIS A 284 41.48 2.27 4.27
C HIS A 284 40.66 3.56 4.27
N ALA A 285 39.78 3.73 5.27
CA ALA A 285 38.93 4.90 5.37
C ALA A 285 39.74 6.16 5.71
N LYS A 286 39.27 7.29 5.21
CA LYS A 286 39.87 8.60 5.40
C LYS A 286 38.88 9.52 6.12
N VAL A 287 39.41 10.35 7.01
CA VAL A 287 38.65 11.33 7.78
C VAL A 287 39.26 12.71 7.56
N ILE A 288 38.44 13.65 7.10
CA ILE A 288 38.83 15.06 6.98
C ILE A 288 38.54 15.75 8.31
N LYS A 289 39.60 16.14 9.04
CA LYS A 289 39.51 16.81 10.35
C LYS A 289 40.43 18.02 10.37
N GLY A 290 39.89 19.19 10.70
CA GLY A 290 40.66 20.46 10.67
C GLY A 290 41.23 20.79 9.28
N GLY A 291 40.54 20.42 8.20
CA GLY A 291 41.00 20.62 6.82
C GLY A 291 42.05 19.63 6.33
N THR A 292 42.51 18.69 7.18
CA THR A 292 43.51 17.68 6.81
C THR A 292 42.85 16.32 6.64
N GLU A 293 43.24 15.57 5.61
CA GLU A 293 42.81 14.18 5.40
C GLU A 293 43.76 13.22 6.11
N ILE A 294 43.26 12.51 7.12
CA ILE A 294 44.01 11.52 7.91
C ILE A 294 43.35 10.15 7.84
N GLY A 295 44.06 9.09 8.23
CA GLY A 295 43.49 7.73 8.28
C GLY A 295 42.44 7.59 9.38
N ALA A 296 41.38 6.81 9.17
CA ALA A 296 40.33 6.65 10.19
C ALA A 296 40.86 6.03 11.49
N TYR A 297 41.83 5.11 11.42
CA TYR A 297 42.50 4.54 12.59
C TYR A 297 43.20 5.62 13.43
N GLU A 298 43.93 6.52 12.77
CA GLU A 298 44.62 7.64 13.41
C GLU A 298 43.62 8.67 13.95
N ALA A 299 42.57 8.99 13.18
CA ALA A 299 41.55 9.96 13.54
C ALA A 299 40.72 9.54 14.76
N VAL A 300 40.45 8.23 14.90
CA VAL A 300 39.74 7.65 16.03
C VAL A 300 40.68 7.41 17.21
N ASN A 301 41.93 7.02 16.94
CA ASN A 301 42.98 6.73 17.93
C ASN A 301 42.55 5.74 19.03
N ASP A 302 41.79 4.71 18.65
CA ASP A 302 41.27 3.68 19.57
C ASP A 302 41.06 2.37 18.81
N VAL A 303 42.14 1.60 18.65
CA VAL A 303 42.13 0.32 17.93
C VAL A 303 41.17 -0.71 18.56
N PRO A 304 41.14 -0.90 19.90
CA PRO A 304 40.18 -1.81 20.53
C PRO A 304 38.73 -1.46 20.22
N TRP A 305 38.37 -0.18 20.21
CA TRP A 305 37.02 0.25 19.83
C TRP A 305 36.71 -0.07 18.37
N ILE A 306 37.64 0.23 17.44
CA ILE A 306 37.46 -0.05 16.01
C ILE A 306 37.27 -1.56 15.77
N GLN A 307 38.10 -2.40 16.39
CA GLN A 307 38.10 -3.84 16.13
C GLN A 307 36.98 -4.60 16.87
N ASN A 308 36.28 -3.97 17.80
CA ASN A 308 35.22 -4.62 18.60
C ASN A 308 33.91 -3.82 18.58
N GLU A 309 33.85 -2.75 19.38
CA GLU A 309 32.62 -1.99 19.62
C GLU A 309 32.03 -1.38 18.35
N PHE A 310 32.86 -0.82 17.48
CA PHE A 310 32.42 -0.27 16.20
C PHE A 310 31.74 -1.33 15.32
N ILE A 311 32.40 -2.47 15.12
CA ILE A 311 31.88 -3.60 14.33
C ILE A 311 30.54 -4.08 14.90
N SER A 312 30.52 -4.38 16.20
CA SER A 312 29.31 -4.84 16.91
C SER A 312 28.17 -3.82 16.82
N THR A 313 28.49 -2.53 16.93
CA THR A 313 27.51 -1.43 16.86
C THR A 313 26.86 -1.35 15.48
N VAL A 314 27.65 -1.44 14.41
CA VAL A 314 27.13 -1.42 13.03
C VAL A 314 26.27 -2.66 12.78
N GLN A 315 26.76 -3.86 13.14
CA GLN A 315 26.05 -5.14 13.01
C GLN A 315 24.70 -5.14 13.75
N LYS A 316 24.64 -4.54 14.95
CA LYS A 316 23.43 -4.53 15.81
C LYS A 316 22.54 -3.31 15.60
N ARG A 317 22.92 -2.36 14.74
CA ARG A 317 22.22 -1.07 14.62
C ARG A 317 20.73 -1.21 14.27
N GLY A 318 20.39 -2.20 13.44
CA GLY A 318 18.99 -2.50 13.10
C GLY A 318 18.15 -2.87 14.33
N ALA A 319 18.68 -3.74 15.19
CA ALA A 319 18.01 -4.17 16.42
C ALA A 319 17.80 -3.01 17.40
N VAL A 320 18.82 -2.15 17.57
CA VAL A 320 18.73 -0.95 18.42
C VAL A 320 17.64 0.01 17.93
N ILE A 321 17.48 0.17 16.61
CA ILE A 321 16.42 1.02 16.06
C ILE A 321 15.04 0.41 16.32
N ILE A 322 14.89 -0.90 16.13
CA ILE A 322 13.63 -1.61 16.40
C ILE A 322 13.26 -1.49 17.88
N GLU A 323 14.22 -1.67 18.78
CA GLU A 323 14.00 -1.54 20.22
C GLU A 323 13.45 -0.14 20.59
N LYS A 324 14.03 0.91 20.00
CA LYS A 324 13.68 2.31 20.28
C LYS A 324 12.39 2.77 19.58
N ARG A 325 12.20 2.43 18.30
CA ARG A 325 11.07 2.91 17.49
C ARG A 325 9.87 1.97 17.48
N LYS A 326 10.05 0.72 17.93
CA LYS A 326 9.11 -0.39 17.74
C LYS A 326 8.78 -0.69 16.27
N LEU A 327 9.55 -0.11 15.35
CA LEU A 327 9.43 -0.22 13.91
C LEU A 327 10.83 -0.42 13.31
N SER A 328 10.89 -1.09 12.17
CA SER A 328 12.13 -1.25 11.42
C SER A 328 12.69 0.10 10.95
N SER A 329 13.96 0.11 10.56
CA SER A 329 14.64 1.30 10.05
C SER A 329 14.29 1.60 8.59
N ALA A 330 12.99 1.64 8.27
CA ALA A 330 12.48 1.71 6.90
C ALA A 330 12.98 2.95 6.13
N MET A 331 12.90 4.13 6.76
CA MET A 331 13.36 5.40 6.18
C MET A 331 14.84 5.35 5.76
N SER A 332 15.73 4.90 6.66
CA SER A 332 17.17 4.83 6.34
C SER A 332 17.51 3.71 5.37
N ALA A 333 16.75 2.62 5.36
CA ALA A 333 16.87 1.57 4.34
C ALA A 333 16.47 2.08 2.94
N ALA A 334 15.35 2.80 2.83
CA ALA A 334 14.92 3.43 1.59
C ALA A 334 15.97 4.43 1.08
N LYS A 335 16.47 5.31 1.96
CA LYS A 335 17.53 6.26 1.63
C LYS A 335 18.81 5.56 1.13
N ALA A 336 19.21 4.47 1.79
CA ALA A 336 20.38 3.69 1.34
C ALA A 336 20.16 3.00 -0.01
N ALA A 337 18.93 2.57 -0.31
CA ALA A 337 18.59 2.03 -1.63
C ALA A 337 18.68 3.11 -2.70
N CYS A 338 18.16 4.30 -2.41
CA CYS A 338 18.30 5.48 -3.27
C CYS A 338 19.76 5.80 -3.54
N ASP A 339 20.58 5.94 -2.49
CA ASP A 339 22.01 6.24 -2.63
C ASP A 339 22.74 5.18 -3.49
N HIS A 340 22.38 3.90 -3.32
CA HIS A 340 22.99 2.79 -4.05
C HIS A 340 22.73 2.90 -5.56
N ILE A 341 21.47 3.10 -5.97
CA ILE A 341 21.14 3.25 -7.40
C ILE A 341 21.59 4.61 -7.93
N HIS A 342 21.55 5.67 -7.12
CA HIS A 342 22.06 6.99 -7.49
C HIS A 342 23.52 6.90 -7.91
N ASP A 343 24.38 6.32 -7.06
CA ASP A 343 25.81 6.19 -7.38
C ASP A 343 26.03 5.19 -8.52
N TRP A 344 25.16 4.19 -8.70
CA TRP A 344 25.21 3.34 -9.89
C TRP A 344 24.84 4.10 -11.17
N HIS A 345 23.88 5.02 -11.10
CA HIS A 345 23.43 5.79 -12.25
C HIS A 345 24.41 6.91 -12.63
N PHE A 346 24.91 7.66 -11.64
CA PHE A 346 25.76 8.84 -11.84
C PHE A 346 27.26 8.58 -11.66
N GLY A 347 27.65 7.39 -11.19
CA GLY A 347 29.02 7.07 -10.86
C GLY A 347 29.41 7.46 -9.44
N THR A 348 30.49 6.85 -8.95
CA THR A 348 31.08 7.21 -7.65
C THR A 348 31.92 8.48 -7.77
N LYS A 349 32.02 9.25 -6.69
CA LYS A 349 32.88 10.43 -6.63
C LYS A 349 34.35 10.07 -6.92
N PRO A 350 35.11 10.91 -7.64
CA PRO A 350 36.52 10.67 -7.90
C PRO A 350 37.31 10.44 -6.62
N GLY A 351 38.09 9.36 -6.59
CA GLY A 351 38.94 9.01 -5.45
C GLY A 351 38.19 8.44 -4.23
N ASP A 352 36.90 8.12 -4.35
CA ASP A 352 36.09 7.49 -3.30
C ASP A 352 35.42 6.21 -3.81
N TRP A 353 34.85 5.43 -2.91
CA TRP A 353 34.12 4.19 -3.23
C TRP A 353 32.92 3.97 -2.31
N VAL A 354 32.04 3.06 -2.72
CA VAL A 354 30.86 2.65 -1.95
C VAL A 354 30.84 1.13 -1.77
N SER A 355 30.10 0.65 -0.78
CA SER A 355 29.89 -0.80 -0.62
C SER A 355 28.68 -1.28 -1.42
N MET A 356 28.88 -2.31 -2.24
CA MET A 356 27.79 -3.03 -2.91
C MET A 356 28.08 -4.53 -2.84
N ALA A 357 27.05 -5.34 -2.59
CA ALA A 357 27.15 -6.78 -2.77
C ALA A 357 26.93 -7.14 -4.24
N VAL A 358 27.95 -7.70 -4.88
CA VAL A 358 27.96 -8.01 -6.31
C VAL A 358 28.51 -9.43 -6.53
N PRO A 359 28.26 -10.06 -7.70
CA PRO A 359 28.88 -11.34 -8.01
C PRO A 359 30.41 -11.20 -8.03
N SER A 360 31.09 -11.97 -7.19
CA SER A 360 32.55 -11.99 -7.10
C SER A 360 33.20 -12.41 -8.41
N ASP A 361 34.27 -11.71 -8.79
CA ASP A 361 35.18 -12.06 -9.90
C ASP A 361 36.42 -12.87 -9.43
N GLY A 362 36.50 -13.25 -8.16
CA GLY A 362 37.67 -13.89 -7.54
C GLY A 362 38.53 -12.93 -6.71
N SER A 363 38.23 -11.64 -6.72
CA SER A 363 38.94 -10.63 -5.94
C SER A 363 39.04 -11.02 -4.46
N TYR A 364 40.22 -10.78 -3.88
CA TYR A 364 40.51 -11.03 -2.47
C TYR A 364 40.29 -12.49 -2.01
N GLY A 365 40.38 -13.46 -2.93
CA GLY A 365 40.19 -14.88 -2.63
C GLY A 365 38.73 -15.29 -2.44
N ILE A 366 37.77 -14.40 -2.73
CA ILE A 366 36.35 -14.70 -2.61
C ILE A 366 35.89 -15.56 -3.79
N PRO A 367 35.20 -16.70 -3.57
CA PRO A 367 34.78 -17.59 -4.65
C PRO A 367 34.02 -16.88 -5.77
N LYS A 368 34.40 -17.13 -7.02
CA LYS A 368 33.74 -16.55 -8.21
C LYS A 368 32.23 -16.85 -8.21
N GLY A 369 31.43 -15.84 -8.54
CA GLY A 369 29.97 -15.95 -8.61
C GLY A 369 29.25 -15.78 -7.26
N LEU A 370 29.96 -15.84 -6.13
CA LEU A 370 29.38 -15.56 -4.81
C LEU A 370 28.95 -14.09 -4.74
N VAL A 371 27.69 -13.80 -4.39
CA VAL A 371 27.25 -12.42 -4.15
C VAL A 371 27.79 -11.96 -2.81
N PHE A 372 28.74 -11.03 -2.85
CA PHE A 372 29.54 -10.62 -1.71
C PHE A 372 29.80 -9.11 -1.75
N SER A 373 29.78 -8.45 -0.60
CA SER A 373 30.01 -7.00 -0.51
C SER A 373 31.48 -6.64 -0.65
N PHE A 374 31.76 -5.70 -1.55
CA PHE A 374 33.09 -5.21 -1.87
C PHE A 374 33.12 -3.68 -1.86
N PRO A 375 34.31 -3.06 -1.76
CA PRO A 375 34.50 -1.67 -2.16
C PRO A 375 34.37 -1.55 -3.69
N ILE A 376 33.45 -0.72 -4.15
CA ILE A 376 33.10 -0.54 -5.56
C ILE A 376 33.32 0.90 -6.01
N THR A 377 33.90 1.05 -7.20
CA THR A 377 33.88 2.28 -7.98
C THR A 377 32.97 2.12 -9.19
N ILE A 378 32.30 3.19 -9.60
CA ILE A 378 31.34 3.16 -10.70
C ILE A 378 31.68 4.30 -11.67
N ASP A 379 31.86 3.93 -12.93
CA ASP A 379 32.14 4.90 -13.99
C ASP A 379 30.87 5.66 -14.38
N ALA A 380 30.90 6.99 -14.26
CA ALA A 380 29.75 7.86 -14.51
C ALA A 380 29.20 7.79 -15.95
N LYS A 381 30.05 7.48 -16.94
CA LYS A 381 29.68 7.48 -18.36
C LYS A 381 29.04 6.16 -18.77
N THR A 382 29.61 5.05 -18.31
CA THR A 382 29.23 3.70 -18.72
C THR A 382 28.33 3.00 -17.71
N ARG A 383 28.23 3.52 -16.49
CA ARG A 383 27.50 2.92 -15.35
C ARG A 383 27.97 1.50 -15.03
N ASN A 384 29.20 1.18 -15.44
CA ASN A 384 29.86 -0.07 -15.10
C ASN A 384 30.57 0.11 -13.76
N TRP A 385 30.33 -0.82 -12.85
CA TRP A 385 31.04 -0.90 -11.60
C TRP A 385 32.29 -1.78 -11.72
N LYS A 386 33.26 -1.55 -10.82
CA LYS A 386 34.46 -2.38 -10.65
C LYS A 386 34.77 -2.54 -9.17
N ILE A 387 35.18 -3.75 -8.77
CA ILE A 387 35.76 -4.00 -7.46
C ILE A 387 37.10 -3.26 -7.39
N VAL A 388 37.28 -2.44 -6.35
CA VAL A 388 38.55 -1.76 -6.08
C VAL A 388 39.62 -2.83 -5.87
N GLN A 389 40.76 -2.69 -6.55
CA GLN A 389 41.87 -3.64 -6.53
C GLN A 389 43.04 -3.09 -5.71
N GLY A 390 43.96 -3.97 -5.29
CA GLY A 390 45.23 -3.58 -4.68
C GLY A 390 45.15 -3.06 -3.24
N LEU A 391 44.04 -3.30 -2.54
CA LEU A 391 43.94 -2.99 -1.11
C LEU A 391 44.79 -3.96 -0.28
N GLU A 392 45.66 -3.42 0.58
CA GLU A 392 46.42 -4.21 1.55
C GLU A 392 45.49 -4.73 2.65
N LEU A 393 45.51 -6.04 2.89
CA LEU A 393 44.72 -6.69 3.93
C LEU A 393 45.65 -7.22 5.01
N ASP A 394 45.49 -6.74 6.24
CA ASP A 394 46.16 -7.31 7.41
C ASP A 394 45.46 -8.61 7.88
N ASP A 395 46.08 -9.34 8.80
CA ASP A 395 45.59 -10.64 9.23
C ASP A 395 44.23 -10.56 9.94
N PHE A 396 43.98 -9.47 10.66
CA PHE A 396 42.66 -9.19 11.24
C PHE A 396 41.59 -9.05 10.14
N THR A 397 41.87 -8.28 9.10
CA THR A 397 40.97 -8.07 7.97
C THR A 397 40.70 -9.39 7.23
N LYS A 398 41.75 -10.16 6.93
CA LYS A 398 41.63 -11.47 6.27
C LYS A 398 40.75 -12.42 7.10
N GLN A 399 40.98 -12.50 8.40
CA GLN A 399 40.19 -13.33 9.31
C GLN A 399 38.70 -12.93 9.30
N LYS A 400 38.38 -11.63 9.37
CA LYS A 400 36.98 -11.18 9.34
C LYS A 400 36.30 -11.44 7.99
N ILE A 401 37.03 -11.28 6.89
CA ILE A 401 36.57 -11.61 5.54
C ILE A 401 36.32 -13.11 5.41
N GLU A 402 37.19 -13.95 5.96
CA GLU A 402 37.02 -15.41 5.96
C GLU A 402 35.75 -15.82 6.70
N ILE A 403 35.53 -15.32 7.93
CA ILE A 403 34.32 -15.60 8.72
C ILE A 403 33.06 -15.31 7.92
N THR A 404 32.97 -14.13 7.30
CA THR A 404 31.76 -13.75 6.54
C THR A 404 31.61 -14.53 5.24
N THR A 405 32.72 -14.99 4.64
CA THR A 405 32.73 -15.86 3.46
C THR A 405 32.22 -17.25 3.80
N GLU A 406 32.68 -17.84 4.90
CA GLU A 406 32.28 -19.19 5.35
C GLU A 406 30.81 -19.26 5.74
N HIS A 407 30.31 -18.24 6.43
CA HIS A 407 28.92 -18.16 6.87
C HIS A 407 27.95 -17.72 5.76
N ASN A 408 28.46 -17.45 4.55
CA ASN A 408 27.62 -17.14 3.41
C ASN A 408 26.94 -18.44 2.91
N PRO A 409 25.60 -18.53 2.94
CA PRO A 409 24.89 -19.74 2.55
C PRO A 409 25.12 -20.13 1.08
N ASP A 410 25.55 -19.18 0.24
CA ASP A 410 25.76 -19.40 -1.19
C ASP A 410 27.19 -19.85 -1.52
N LYS A 411 28.07 -20.02 -0.51
CA LYS A 411 29.44 -20.51 -0.73
C LYS A 411 29.38 -21.90 -1.40
N PRO A 412 30.18 -22.17 -2.46
CA PRO A 412 30.10 -23.42 -3.24
C PRO A 412 30.26 -24.73 -2.44
N CYS A 413 30.87 -24.68 -1.26
CA CYS A 413 31.07 -25.84 -0.37
C CYS A 413 29.90 -26.10 0.59
N ASN A 414 28.95 -25.18 0.72
CA ASN A 414 27.74 -25.39 1.53
C ASN A 414 26.73 -26.14 0.64
N ASP A 415 26.11 -27.22 1.11
CA ASP A 415 25.14 -28.02 0.33
C ASP A 415 23.83 -27.28 -0.02
N VAL A 416 23.69 -26.03 0.45
CA VAL A 416 22.50 -25.20 0.35
C VAL A 416 22.11 -24.84 -1.10
N PRO A 417 23.04 -24.48 -2.02
CA PRO A 417 22.69 -24.20 -3.41
C PRO A 417 22.21 -25.46 -4.14
N LYS A 418 22.76 -26.65 -3.84
CA LYS A 418 22.30 -27.89 -4.49
C LYS A 418 20.89 -28.27 -4.04
N VAL A 419 20.61 -28.26 -2.73
CA VAL A 419 19.28 -28.65 -2.19
C VAL A 419 18.17 -27.66 -2.56
N LEU A 420 18.46 -26.36 -2.62
CA LEU A 420 17.47 -25.33 -3.01
C LEU A 420 17.22 -25.28 -4.52
N LEU A 421 18.18 -25.71 -5.35
CA LEU A 421 18.11 -25.63 -6.81
C LEU A 421 17.77 -26.98 -7.48
N SER A 422 17.79 -28.10 -6.74
CA SER A 422 17.52 -29.45 -7.25
C SER A 422 16.09 -29.93 -7.04
N GLN A 423 15.17 -29.10 -6.51
CA GLN A 423 13.77 -29.52 -6.43
C GLN A 423 13.19 -29.62 -7.84
N PRO A 424 12.71 -30.81 -8.27
CA PRO A 424 12.11 -30.98 -9.59
C PRO A 424 10.88 -30.08 -9.72
N GLU A 425 10.60 -29.63 -10.94
CA GLU A 425 9.33 -28.97 -11.28
C GLU A 425 8.19 -29.94 -10.98
N VAL A 426 7.51 -29.74 -9.86
CA VAL A 426 6.28 -30.45 -9.55
C VAL A 426 5.17 -29.72 -10.28
N ASP A 427 4.50 -30.42 -11.18
CA ASP A 427 3.29 -30.01 -11.89
C ASP A 427 2.35 -29.21 -10.97
N GLU A 428 1.73 -28.17 -11.54
CA GLU A 428 0.68 -27.34 -10.93
C GLU A 428 -0.54 -28.17 -10.52
N LYS A 429 -0.41 -28.94 -9.45
CA LYS A 429 -1.53 -29.31 -8.59
C LYS A 429 -1.47 -28.40 -7.39
N MET A 430 -2.48 -27.54 -7.30
CA MET A 430 -2.92 -26.82 -6.11
C MET A 430 -2.32 -27.46 -4.84
N ILE A 431 -1.29 -26.84 -4.28
CA ILE A 431 -0.74 -27.26 -2.99
C ILE A 431 -1.79 -26.87 -1.95
N VAL A 432 -2.69 -27.81 -1.68
CA VAL A 432 -3.48 -27.81 -0.45
C VAL A 432 -2.47 -28.05 0.68
N TRP A 433 -2.20 -27.00 1.46
CA TRP A 433 -1.26 -26.99 2.58
C TRP A 433 -1.76 -27.87 3.74
N ASN A 434 -1.52 -29.18 3.67
CA ASN A 434 -1.94 -30.14 4.71
C ASN A 434 -0.91 -30.38 5.84
N GLY A 435 0.21 -29.63 5.88
CA GLY A 435 1.30 -29.85 6.85
C GLY A 435 1.30 -28.95 8.10
N LEU A 436 0.58 -27.82 8.10
CA LEU A 436 0.50 -26.86 9.22
C LEU A 436 -0.88 -26.85 9.91
N ASN A 437 -1.77 -27.74 9.48
CA ASN A 437 -3.15 -27.89 9.95
C ASN A 437 -3.35 -29.21 10.70
N LYS A 438 -2.34 -29.71 11.43
CA LYS A 438 -2.64 -30.74 12.42
C LYS A 438 -3.12 -30.04 13.70
N PRO A 439 -4.42 -30.16 14.07
CA PRO A 439 -4.86 -29.71 15.38
C PRO A 439 -4.04 -30.42 16.47
N ALA A 440 -3.97 -29.85 17.67
CA ALA A 440 -3.48 -30.59 18.83
C ALA A 440 -4.20 -31.94 18.91
N GLU A 441 -3.50 -33.00 19.35
CA GLU A 441 -4.07 -34.36 19.42
C GLU A 441 -5.45 -34.33 20.10
N ARG A 442 -6.49 -34.74 19.35
CA ARG A 442 -7.86 -34.79 19.83
C ARG A 442 -8.05 -36.14 20.49
N SER A 443 -8.23 -36.19 21.80
CA SER A 443 -8.62 -37.45 22.44
C SER A 443 -10.03 -37.83 21.95
N GLU A 444 -10.17 -39.00 21.33
CA GLU A 444 -11.47 -39.57 20.93
C GLU A 444 -12.30 -40.11 22.13
N ALA A 445 -12.00 -39.63 23.33
CA ALA A 445 -12.57 -40.18 24.55
C ALA A 445 -13.71 -39.30 25.09
N HIS A 446 -14.91 -39.89 25.05
CA HIS A 446 -16.11 -39.62 25.85
C HIS A 446 -17.06 -38.49 25.43
N ASN A 447 -18.34 -38.76 25.70
CA ASN A 447 -19.52 -37.94 25.49
C ASN A 447 -19.29 -36.54 26.10
N ARG A 448 -18.92 -35.54 25.29
CA ARG A 448 -18.61 -34.17 25.76
C ARG A 448 -19.92 -33.42 26.00
N GLU A 449 -20.30 -33.29 27.27
CA GLU A 449 -21.49 -32.53 27.64
C GLU A 449 -21.25 -31.03 27.44
N ARG A 450 -22.23 -30.34 26.84
CA ARG A 450 -22.15 -28.90 26.60
C ARG A 450 -22.53 -28.15 27.87
N VAL A 451 -21.63 -27.31 28.37
CA VAL A 451 -21.81 -26.51 29.59
C VAL A 451 -21.87 -25.02 29.27
N SER A 452 -22.65 -24.27 30.05
CA SER A 452 -22.67 -22.81 29.98
C SER A 452 -21.54 -22.21 30.81
N LEU A 453 -20.74 -21.31 30.23
CA LEU A 453 -19.69 -20.61 30.94
C LEU A 453 -20.28 -19.60 31.94
N SER A 454 -19.57 -19.40 33.06
CA SER A 454 -19.95 -18.37 34.03
C SER A 454 -19.84 -16.97 33.42
N VAL A 455 -20.90 -16.18 33.55
CA VAL A 455 -20.97 -14.80 33.05
C VAL A 455 -20.90 -13.84 34.22
N GLN A 456 -19.93 -12.94 34.18
CA GLN A 456 -19.74 -11.88 35.16
C GLN A 456 -19.90 -10.52 34.48
N MET A 457 -20.35 -9.51 35.23
CA MET A 457 -20.48 -8.14 34.75
C MET A 457 -19.66 -7.22 35.65
N THR A 458 -18.86 -6.35 35.03
CA THR A 458 -18.08 -5.35 35.78
C THR A 458 -19.01 -4.33 36.44
N GLU A 459 -18.63 -3.78 37.60
CA GLU A 459 -19.40 -2.77 38.33
C GLU A 459 -19.77 -1.54 37.46
N SER A 460 -18.86 -1.08 36.60
CA SER A 460 -19.10 0.02 35.67
C SER A 460 -20.20 -0.29 34.66
N SER A 461 -20.22 -1.51 34.14
CA SER A 461 -21.26 -1.99 33.21
C SER A 461 -22.62 -2.12 33.89
N SER A 462 -22.66 -2.63 35.13
CA SER A 462 -23.90 -2.69 35.90
C SER A 462 -24.51 -1.31 36.12
N LYS A 463 -23.68 -0.34 36.54
CA LYS A 463 -24.12 1.06 36.72
C LYS A 463 -24.60 1.70 35.42
N ALA A 464 -23.90 1.46 34.30
CA ALA A 464 -24.29 1.97 33.00
C ALA A 464 -25.61 1.35 32.50
N LEU A 465 -25.83 0.06 32.77
CA LEU A 465 -27.07 -0.64 32.44
C LEU A 465 -28.24 -0.13 33.30
N GLU A 466 -28.06 0.00 34.61
CA GLU A 466 -29.06 0.54 35.53
C GLU A 466 -29.46 1.97 35.15
N SER A 467 -28.48 2.84 34.88
CA SER A 467 -28.74 4.22 34.47
C SER A 467 -29.52 4.31 33.16
N GLU A 468 -29.18 3.49 32.16
CA GLU A 468 -29.89 3.49 30.88
C GLU A 468 -31.29 2.87 31.00
N LEU A 469 -31.46 1.81 31.79
CA LEU A 469 -32.77 1.21 32.05
C LEU A 469 -33.68 2.17 32.84
N GLN A 470 -33.12 2.93 33.79
CA GLN A 470 -33.85 3.97 34.52
C GLN A 470 -34.24 5.11 33.58
N ARG A 471 -33.31 5.59 32.73
CA ARG A 471 -33.60 6.60 31.70
C ARG A 471 -34.64 6.11 30.69
N ARG A 472 -34.65 4.82 30.36
CA ARG A 472 -35.67 4.20 29.50
C ARG A 472 -37.02 4.08 30.21
N LYS A 473 -37.06 3.74 31.50
CA LYS A 473 -38.30 3.76 32.29
C LYS A 473 -38.88 5.16 32.40
N GLU A 474 -38.06 6.17 32.68
CA GLU A 474 -38.46 7.58 32.70
C GLU A 474 -38.92 8.04 31.31
N ASN A 475 -38.21 7.68 30.24
CA ASN A 475 -38.66 7.94 28.87
C ASN A 475 -39.93 7.16 28.52
N VAL A 476 -40.13 5.94 29.01
CA VAL A 476 -41.35 5.16 28.79
C VAL A 476 -42.51 5.75 29.58
N GLU A 477 -42.32 6.22 30.82
CA GLU A 477 -43.35 6.93 31.59
C GLU A 477 -43.71 8.28 30.93
N ILE A 478 -42.71 9.02 30.43
CA ILE A 478 -42.93 10.23 29.60
C ILE A 478 -43.61 9.86 28.27
N ILE A 479 -43.26 8.72 27.65
CA ILE A 479 -43.85 8.24 26.41
C ILE A 479 -45.26 7.68 26.64
N ASP A 480 -45.59 7.07 27.78
CA ASP A 480 -46.93 6.55 28.11
C ASP A 480 -47.87 7.71 28.48
N GLU A 481 -47.35 8.77 29.11
CA GLU A 481 -48.04 10.06 29.24
C GLU A 481 -48.26 10.75 27.88
N ILE A 482 -47.35 10.58 26.92
CA ILE A 482 -47.49 11.11 25.53
C ILE A 482 -48.35 10.18 24.63
N GLN A 483 -48.32 8.85 24.83
CA GLN A 483 -48.98 7.83 24.01
C GLN A 483 -50.44 7.59 24.39
N ASN A 484 -50.87 8.02 25.58
CA ASN A 484 -52.29 8.21 25.86
C ASN A 484 -52.92 9.39 25.10
N LEU A 485 -52.16 10.07 24.23
CA LEU A 485 -52.70 10.83 23.10
C LEU A 485 -52.40 10.07 21.79
N LYS A 486 -53.50 9.62 21.15
CA LYS A 486 -53.65 9.11 19.78
C LYS A 486 -52.46 9.40 18.86
N LEU A 487 -51.99 8.38 18.14
CA LEU A 487 -51.05 8.44 17.01
C LEU A 487 -51.24 9.76 16.25
N LEU A 488 -50.32 10.70 16.44
CA LEU A 488 -50.54 12.09 16.06
C LEU A 488 -50.63 12.19 14.54
N ILE A 489 -51.68 12.87 14.09
CA ILE A 489 -51.83 13.27 12.69
C ILE A 489 -50.57 14.04 12.30
N GLY A 490 -49.86 13.54 11.28
CA GLY A 490 -48.57 14.03 10.83
C GLY A 490 -47.38 13.08 11.06
N THR A 491 -47.57 11.95 11.76
CA THR A 491 -46.49 10.96 11.98
C THR A 491 -46.03 10.34 10.65
N GLY A 492 -44.75 10.50 10.28
CA GLY A 492 -44.21 9.98 9.02
C GLY A 492 -43.99 8.46 9.01
N CYS A 493 -44.18 7.83 7.85
CA CYS A 493 -43.87 6.42 7.64
C CYS A 493 -42.36 6.18 7.72
N THR A 494 -41.93 5.10 8.35
CA THR A 494 -40.52 4.74 8.56
C THR A 494 -39.95 3.85 7.45
N ASN A 495 -40.77 3.39 6.49
CA ASN A 495 -40.28 2.61 5.35
C ASN A 495 -39.48 3.48 4.37
N ASN A 496 -38.39 2.93 3.80
CA ASN A 496 -37.50 3.65 2.88
C ASN A 496 -38.24 4.26 1.67
N ALA A 497 -38.01 5.55 1.42
CA ALA A 497 -38.61 6.37 0.35
C ALA A 497 -40.14 6.59 0.43
N CYS A 498 -40.83 6.06 1.45
CA CYS A 498 -42.24 6.35 1.66
C CYS A 498 -42.42 7.74 2.30
N LYS A 499 -43.11 8.65 1.61
CA LYS A 499 -43.36 10.03 2.08
C LYS A 499 -44.71 10.21 2.78
N ALA A 500 -45.47 9.12 2.99
CA ALA A 500 -46.78 9.20 3.62
C ALA A 500 -46.67 9.61 5.10
N THR A 501 -47.60 10.46 5.52
CA THR A 501 -47.82 10.86 6.90
C THR A 501 -49.17 10.35 7.36
N TYR A 502 -49.23 9.82 8.57
CA TYR A 502 -50.45 9.33 9.19
C TYR A 502 -51.46 10.47 9.34
N THR A 503 -52.64 10.38 8.72
CA THR A 503 -53.73 11.35 8.88
C THR A 503 -54.95 10.81 9.62
N GLY A 504 -54.92 9.53 9.97
CA GLY A 504 -56.03 8.79 10.59
C GLY A 504 -56.01 7.31 10.17
N PRO A 505 -56.87 6.45 10.76
CA PRO A 505 -56.92 5.00 10.48
C PRO A 505 -57.13 4.63 9.01
N GLU A 506 -57.76 5.51 8.23
CA GLU A 506 -57.92 5.36 6.78
C GLU A 506 -56.58 5.39 6.02
N THR A 507 -55.53 5.99 6.59
CA THR A 507 -54.17 5.99 6.00
C THR A 507 -53.56 4.60 6.02
N ASP A 508 -53.93 3.75 6.98
CA ASP A 508 -53.44 2.37 7.08
C ASP A 508 -53.99 1.46 5.96
N LEU A 509 -55.05 1.89 5.30
CA LEU A 509 -55.65 1.22 4.14
C LEU A 509 -55.00 1.66 2.82
N GLN A 510 -54.16 2.70 2.84
CA GLN A 510 -53.43 3.16 1.66
C GLN A 510 -52.20 2.29 1.41
N GLU A 511 -51.81 2.21 0.13
CA GLU A 511 -50.70 1.38 -0.31
C GLU A 511 -49.36 2.09 -0.06
N CYS A 512 -48.48 1.45 0.70
CA CYS A 512 -47.13 1.95 0.96
C CYS A 512 -46.15 1.50 -0.12
N LEU A 513 -45.74 2.43 -0.98
CA LEU A 513 -44.66 2.24 -1.93
C LEU A 513 -43.32 2.55 -1.28
N HIS A 514 -42.47 1.54 -1.14
CA HIS A 514 -41.17 1.66 -0.46
C HIS A 514 -40.10 0.74 -1.07
N HIS A 515 -38.85 0.93 -0.64
CA HIS A 515 -37.74 0.03 -0.97
C HIS A 515 -37.46 -0.91 0.22
N PRO A 516 -37.65 -2.24 0.09
CA PRO A 516 -37.29 -3.20 1.15
C PRO A 516 -35.79 -3.48 1.20
N GLY A 517 -35.04 -3.06 0.17
CA GLY A 517 -33.58 -3.14 0.12
C GLY A 517 -32.90 -1.93 0.78
N ASN A 518 -31.58 -2.02 0.93
CA ASN A 518 -30.76 -0.98 1.53
C ASN A 518 -30.19 -0.04 0.47
N ALA A 519 -29.87 1.19 0.87
CA ALA A 519 -29.19 2.15 0.01
C ALA A 519 -27.74 1.70 -0.24
N ILE A 520 -27.33 1.68 -1.51
CA ILE A 520 -25.97 1.37 -1.96
C ILE A 520 -25.37 2.61 -2.62
N PHE A 521 -24.18 3.00 -2.16
CA PHE A 521 -23.39 4.10 -2.71
C PHE A 521 -22.04 3.54 -3.15
N HIS A 522 -21.85 3.38 -4.46
CA HIS A 522 -20.65 2.76 -5.02
C HIS A 522 -20.30 3.40 -6.37
N GLU A 523 -19.02 3.74 -6.58
CA GLU A 523 -18.50 4.32 -7.83
C GLU A 523 -19.25 5.57 -8.32
N GLY A 524 -19.63 6.46 -7.40
CA GLY A 524 -20.39 7.68 -7.71
C GLY A 524 -21.86 7.44 -8.04
N MET A 525 -22.29 6.18 -8.13
CA MET A 525 -23.67 5.77 -8.32
C MET A 525 -24.37 5.50 -6.99
N LYS A 526 -25.67 5.78 -6.97
CA LYS A 526 -26.56 5.66 -5.82
C LYS A 526 -27.78 4.86 -6.25
N PHE A 527 -28.12 3.80 -5.53
CA PHE A 527 -29.28 2.95 -5.86
C PHE A 527 -29.73 2.10 -4.67
N TRP A 528 -30.97 1.61 -4.73
CA TRP A 528 -31.50 0.65 -3.75
C TRP A 528 -31.16 -0.78 -4.17
N SER A 529 -30.69 -1.60 -3.23
CA SER A 529 -30.34 -3.00 -3.48
C SER A 529 -31.52 -3.86 -3.98
N CYS A 530 -32.77 -3.41 -3.79
CA CYS A 530 -33.95 -4.14 -4.25
C CYS A 530 -34.21 -4.03 -5.76
N CYS A 531 -33.74 -2.96 -6.42
CA CYS A 531 -34.16 -2.65 -7.79
C CYS A 531 -33.09 -2.00 -8.66
N GLU A 532 -31.94 -1.66 -8.08
CA GLU A 532 -30.74 -1.20 -8.79
C GLU A 532 -30.95 -0.07 -9.80
N ARG A 533 -31.91 0.83 -9.52
CA ARG A 533 -32.13 2.03 -10.31
C ARG A 533 -31.01 3.04 -10.00
N LYS A 534 -29.98 3.07 -10.83
CA LYS A 534 -28.77 3.86 -10.59
C LYS A 534 -28.95 5.31 -10.98
N THR A 535 -28.45 6.21 -10.13
CA THR A 535 -28.34 7.64 -10.41
C THR A 535 -27.04 8.17 -9.82
N THR A 536 -26.45 9.17 -10.45
CA THR A 536 -25.29 9.90 -9.91
C THR A 536 -25.72 11.06 -9.00
N ASP A 537 -26.93 11.58 -9.18
CA ASP A 537 -27.49 12.69 -8.38
C ASP A 537 -28.18 12.18 -7.10
N PHE A 538 -27.90 12.83 -5.97
CA PHE A 538 -28.42 12.43 -4.66
C PHE A 538 -29.90 12.79 -4.47
N GLY A 539 -30.35 13.92 -5.02
CA GLY A 539 -31.76 14.30 -5.00
C GLY A 539 -32.61 13.29 -5.77
N ALA A 540 -32.18 12.97 -6.98
CA ALA A 540 -32.79 11.95 -7.83
C ALA A 540 -32.77 10.54 -7.20
N PHE A 541 -31.84 10.24 -6.29
CA PHE A 541 -31.81 8.99 -5.53
C PHE A 541 -32.89 8.96 -4.45
N LEU A 542 -33.04 10.05 -3.68
CA LEU A 542 -34.07 10.16 -2.65
C LEU A 542 -35.48 10.23 -3.22
N ASP A 543 -35.62 10.76 -4.44
CA ASP A 543 -36.90 10.84 -5.15
C ASP A 543 -37.27 9.57 -5.92
N GLN A 544 -36.47 8.51 -5.84
CA GLN A 544 -36.83 7.22 -6.43
C GLN A 544 -38.10 6.67 -5.78
N LEU A 545 -39.12 6.43 -6.60
CA LEU A 545 -40.33 5.74 -6.19
C LEU A 545 -40.01 4.29 -5.77
N GLY A 546 -40.56 3.91 -4.61
CA GLY A 546 -40.44 2.57 -4.03
C GLY A 546 -40.62 1.44 -5.04
N CYS A 547 -39.78 0.40 -4.91
CA CYS A 547 -39.80 -0.76 -5.80
C CYS A 547 -40.82 -1.84 -5.38
N SER A 548 -41.46 -1.70 -4.21
CA SER A 548 -42.38 -2.69 -3.63
C SER A 548 -43.58 -2.04 -2.94
N ARG A 549 -44.69 -2.77 -2.94
CA ARG A 549 -45.96 -2.41 -2.28
C ARG A 549 -46.08 -3.13 -0.95
N GLY A 550 -46.51 -2.43 0.09
CA GLY A 550 -46.72 -3.00 1.42
C GLY A 550 -47.60 -2.13 2.31
N LYS A 551 -47.54 -2.36 3.61
CA LYS A 551 -48.23 -1.53 4.62
C LYS A 551 -47.29 -0.46 5.17
N HIS A 552 -47.86 0.68 5.57
CA HIS A 552 -47.11 1.71 6.26
C HIS A 552 -46.59 1.20 7.61
N CYS A 553 -45.40 1.66 8.00
CA CYS A 553 -44.82 1.38 9.30
C CYS A 553 -44.64 2.71 10.03
N TRP A 554 -45.26 2.86 11.19
CA TRP A 554 -45.26 4.11 11.97
C TRP A 554 -44.32 4.04 13.17
N THR A 555 -43.64 2.92 13.34
CA THR A 555 -42.70 2.64 14.43
C THR A 555 -41.33 2.26 13.85
N LYS A 556 -40.24 2.52 14.57
CA LYS A 556 -38.89 2.12 14.14
C LYS A 556 -38.72 0.60 14.29
N GLN A 557 -38.33 -0.09 13.23
CA GLN A 557 -38.00 -1.53 13.30
C GLN A 557 -36.68 -1.77 14.05
N ILE A 558 -36.61 -2.88 14.79
CA ILE A 558 -35.45 -3.32 15.55
C ILE A 558 -34.46 -4.00 14.60
N ASP A 559 -33.27 -3.41 14.46
CA ASP A 559 -32.17 -3.91 13.62
C ASP A 559 -31.54 -5.20 14.17
N LYS A 560 -31.48 -6.26 13.35
CA LYS A 560 -30.50 -7.35 13.53
C LYS A 560 -29.19 -6.89 12.89
N THR A 561 -28.13 -6.76 13.68
CA THR A 561 -26.82 -6.31 13.17
C THR A 561 -25.86 -7.50 13.16
N GLU A 562 -25.39 -7.89 11.97
CA GLU A 562 -24.47 -9.03 11.81
C GLU A 562 -22.98 -8.63 11.89
N ASN A 563 -22.64 -7.34 11.80
CA ASN A 563 -21.25 -6.87 11.71
C ASN A 563 -20.78 -6.21 13.01
N LEU A 564 -20.53 -7.01 14.05
CA LEU A 564 -19.77 -6.58 15.22
C LEU A 564 -18.29 -6.85 15.02
N ARG A 565 -17.44 -5.89 15.39
CA ARG A 565 -15.98 -6.10 15.43
C ARG A 565 -15.66 -7.16 16.48
N GLU A 566 -14.76 -8.06 16.12
CA GLU A 566 -14.26 -9.14 16.96
C GLU A 566 -12.74 -9.18 16.85
N ASP A 567 -12.07 -9.24 17.99
CA ASP A 567 -10.63 -9.51 18.06
C ASP A 567 -10.40 -10.72 18.97
N TRP A 568 -9.32 -11.47 18.75
CA TRP A 568 -8.88 -12.50 19.68
C TRP A 568 -7.37 -12.43 19.90
N PHE A 569 -6.92 -12.91 21.06
CA PHE A 569 -5.51 -13.00 21.39
C PHE A 569 -5.23 -14.15 22.35
N GLN A 570 -4.02 -14.67 22.32
CA GLN A 570 -3.56 -15.72 23.22
C GLN A 570 -2.50 -15.18 24.19
N ARG A 571 -2.57 -15.59 25.46
CA ARG A 571 -1.56 -15.28 26.48
C ARG A 571 -1.46 -16.42 27.50
N ASN A 572 -0.25 -16.95 27.73
CA ASN A 572 0.08 -17.86 28.84
C ASN A 572 -0.95 -18.98 29.12
N GLY A 573 -1.38 -19.72 28.09
CA GLY A 573 -2.35 -20.82 28.26
C GLY A 573 -3.82 -20.38 28.31
N GLN A 574 -4.13 -19.14 27.92
CA GLN A 574 -5.49 -18.62 27.79
C GLN A 574 -5.71 -18.00 26.41
N ILE A 575 -6.92 -18.15 25.87
CA ILE A 575 -7.43 -17.46 24.69
C ILE A 575 -8.44 -16.42 25.15
N LEU A 576 -8.31 -15.17 24.71
CA LEU A 576 -9.31 -14.14 24.90
C LEU A 576 -9.99 -13.81 23.58
N ILE A 577 -11.32 -13.87 23.56
CA ILE A 577 -12.16 -13.41 22.45
C ILE A 577 -12.89 -12.15 22.93
N SER A 578 -12.68 -11.03 22.23
CA SER A 578 -13.31 -9.74 22.52
C SER A 578 -14.35 -9.40 21.46
N ILE A 579 -15.64 -9.41 21.83
CA ILE A 579 -16.74 -9.01 20.95
C ILE A 579 -17.16 -7.59 21.34
N TYR A 580 -16.94 -6.62 20.46
CA TYR A 580 -17.20 -5.21 20.76
C TYR A 580 -18.66 -4.85 20.53
N CYS A 581 -19.40 -4.67 21.63
CA CYS A 581 -20.79 -4.28 21.63
C CYS A 581 -21.11 -3.46 22.89
N LYS A 582 -21.86 -2.36 22.73
CA LYS A 582 -22.24 -1.50 23.86
C LYS A 582 -23.46 -2.07 24.59
N GLY A 583 -23.43 -2.05 25.92
CA GLY A 583 -24.61 -2.36 26.75
C GLY A 583 -25.09 -3.80 26.63
N ALA A 584 -24.18 -4.78 26.71
CA ALA A 584 -24.56 -6.18 26.78
C ALA A 584 -25.24 -6.51 28.12
N ILE A 585 -26.26 -7.37 28.09
CA ILE A 585 -27.05 -7.74 29.29
C ILE A 585 -26.77 -9.18 29.71
N MET A 586 -26.73 -9.42 31.02
CA MET A 586 -26.39 -10.74 31.58
C MET A 586 -27.44 -11.80 31.23
N GLU A 587 -28.73 -11.51 31.43
CA GLU A 587 -29.85 -12.44 31.16
C GLU A 587 -29.96 -12.86 29.68
N GLY A 588 -29.43 -12.04 28.77
CA GLY A 588 -29.45 -12.28 27.34
C GLY A 588 -28.11 -12.74 26.76
N THR A 589 -27.09 -12.94 27.60
CA THR A 589 -25.76 -13.36 27.19
C THR A 589 -25.50 -14.79 27.66
N LYS A 590 -25.44 -15.73 26.73
CA LYS A 590 -25.24 -17.16 27.01
C LYS A 590 -24.13 -17.71 26.13
N ILE A 591 -23.08 -18.24 26.75
CA ILE A 591 -21.93 -18.82 26.06
C ILE A 591 -21.84 -20.29 26.47
N ASP A 592 -22.10 -21.18 25.51
CA ASP A 592 -22.10 -22.62 25.73
C ASP A 592 -20.89 -23.27 25.04
N THR A 593 -20.24 -24.22 25.69
CA THR A 593 -19.10 -24.94 25.11
C THR A 593 -19.04 -26.40 25.53
N ASP A 594 -18.54 -27.26 24.64
CA ASP A 594 -18.21 -28.67 24.91
C ASP A 594 -16.70 -28.90 25.05
N GLY A 595 -15.91 -27.83 25.12
CA GLY A 595 -14.44 -27.87 25.17
C GLY A 595 -13.76 -27.66 23.82
N LEU A 596 -14.46 -27.91 22.70
CA LEU A 596 -13.96 -27.68 21.34
C LEU A 596 -14.88 -26.80 20.49
N ASN A 597 -16.19 -26.78 20.76
CA ASN A 597 -17.15 -25.93 20.09
C ASN A 597 -17.70 -24.92 21.07
N LEU A 598 -17.64 -23.64 20.71
CA LEU A 598 -18.14 -22.52 21.50
C LEU A 598 -19.29 -21.85 20.75
N LYS A 599 -20.44 -21.69 21.41
CA LYS A 599 -21.60 -20.97 20.90
C LYS A 599 -21.86 -19.76 21.80
N ALA A 600 -21.62 -18.56 21.29
CA ALA A 600 -21.80 -17.31 22.00
C ALA A 600 -23.04 -16.57 21.48
N LYS A 601 -24.08 -16.53 22.31
CA LYS A 601 -25.29 -15.73 22.11
C LYS A 601 -25.20 -14.49 22.99
N ILE A 602 -25.26 -13.29 22.40
CA ILE A 602 -25.09 -12.03 23.15
C ILE A 602 -26.23 -11.09 22.80
N LYS A 603 -27.00 -10.66 23.80
CA LYS A 603 -27.90 -9.50 23.69
C LYS A 603 -27.20 -8.24 24.12
N PHE A 604 -27.23 -7.23 23.26
CA PHE A 604 -26.52 -5.96 23.40
C PHE A 604 -27.40 -4.79 22.98
N ASN A 605 -26.85 -3.57 23.06
CA ASN A 605 -27.62 -2.34 22.96
C ASN A 605 -28.75 -2.30 23.99
N PHE A 606 -28.44 -2.68 25.24
CA PHE A 606 -29.35 -2.70 26.37
C PHE A 606 -30.57 -3.63 26.17
N GLY A 607 -30.38 -4.70 25.39
CA GLY A 607 -31.39 -5.74 25.14
C GLY A 607 -32.09 -5.65 23.77
N ASP A 608 -31.87 -4.57 23.02
CA ASP A 608 -32.57 -4.34 21.75
C ASP A 608 -32.02 -5.19 20.59
N LYS A 609 -30.73 -5.55 20.65
CA LYS A 609 -30.06 -6.28 19.57
C LYS A 609 -29.53 -7.61 20.09
N GLU A 610 -29.45 -8.59 19.20
CA GLU A 610 -28.90 -9.91 19.50
C GLU A 610 -27.93 -10.34 18.40
N THR A 611 -26.83 -10.99 18.78
CA THR A 611 -25.92 -11.67 17.87
C THR A 611 -25.72 -13.12 18.28
N LEU A 612 -25.44 -13.97 17.31
CA LEU A 612 -25.03 -15.36 17.51
C LEU A 612 -23.70 -15.61 16.80
N ARG A 613 -22.75 -16.21 17.54
CA ARG A 613 -21.45 -16.64 17.03
C ARG A 613 -21.19 -18.09 17.41
N GLU A 614 -20.62 -18.83 16.46
CA GLU A 614 -20.25 -20.23 16.64
C GLU A 614 -18.80 -20.40 16.22
N TYR A 615 -17.99 -20.99 17.10
CA TYR A 615 -16.57 -21.23 16.88
C TYR A 615 -16.31 -22.72 17.07
N GLU A 616 -15.77 -23.37 16.05
CA GLU A 616 -15.10 -24.66 16.18
C GLU A 616 -13.64 -24.34 16.53
N LEU A 617 -13.25 -24.44 17.80
CA LEU A 617 -11.97 -23.97 18.33
C LEU A 617 -10.78 -24.79 17.81
N PHE A 618 -9.62 -24.15 17.69
CA PHE A 618 -8.40 -24.80 17.19
C PHE A 618 -7.86 -25.91 18.11
N GLY A 619 -8.01 -25.75 19.42
CA GLY A 619 -7.60 -26.73 20.42
C GLY A 619 -8.59 -26.84 21.58
N GLU A 620 -8.35 -27.79 22.48
CA GLU A 620 -9.23 -28.05 23.62
C GLU A 620 -9.04 -27.03 24.74
N ILE A 621 -10.14 -26.60 25.33
CA ILE A 621 -10.19 -25.70 26.49
C ILE A 621 -10.82 -26.41 27.69
N ILE A 622 -10.58 -25.88 28.90
CA ILE A 622 -11.16 -26.34 30.15
C ILE A 622 -12.38 -25.45 30.45
N PRO A 623 -13.63 -25.92 30.22
CA PRO A 623 -14.82 -25.07 30.38
C PRO A 623 -15.00 -24.54 31.80
N SER A 624 -14.70 -25.35 32.82
CA SER A 624 -14.82 -24.98 34.24
C SER A 624 -13.85 -23.88 34.68
N GLU A 625 -12.74 -23.69 33.97
CA GLU A 625 -11.76 -22.61 34.21
C GLU A 625 -11.91 -21.45 33.20
N SER A 626 -12.93 -21.52 32.34
CA SER A 626 -13.24 -20.49 31.35
C SER A 626 -14.40 -19.62 31.85
N MET A 627 -14.39 -18.35 31.47
CA MET A 627 -15.36 -17.37 31.97
C MET A 627 -15.67 -16.30 30.95
N VAL A 628 -16.76 -15.57 31.17
CA VAL A 628 -17.18 -14.45 30.35
C VAL A 628 -17.27 -13.20 31.21
N LEU A 629 -16.69 -12.10 30.74
CA LEU A 629 -16.73 -10.81 31.39
C LEU A 629 -17.42 -9.77 30.50
N ILE A 630 -18.53 -9.24 30.97
CA ILE A 630 -19.26 -8.15 30.33
C ILE A 630 -18.71 -6.81 30.83
N SER A 631 -18.18 -6.04 29.88
CA SER A 631 -17.74 -4.65 30.04
C SER A 631 -18.66 -3.70 29.28
N GLU A 632 -18.55 -2.39 29.53
CA GLU A 632 -19.51 -1.38 29.01
C GLU A 632 -19.60 -1.38 27.48
N ARG A 633 -18.49 -1.70 26.81
CA ARG A 633 -18.31 -1.64 25.35
C ARG A 633 -17.93 -2.96 24.69
N LYS A 634 -17.81 -4.05 25.45
CA LYS A 634 -17.43 -5.37 24.91
C LYS A 634 -17.78 -6.50 25.84
N VAL A 635 -17.95 -7.69 25.27
CA VAL A 635 -17.99 -8.96 25.99
C VAL A 635 -16.68 -9.69 25.74
N GLU A 636 -15.99 -10.07 26.81
CA GLU A 636 -14.71 -10.79 26.77
C GLU A 636 -14.93 -12.23 27.21
N ILE A 637 -14.62 -13.18 26.34
CA ILE A 637 -14.68 -14.62 26.62
C ILE A 637 -13.24 -15.09 26.88
N VAL A 638 -12.94 -15.45 28.11
CA VAL A 638 -11.64 -15.94 28.58
C VAL A 638 -11.69 -17.47 28.59
N LEU A 639 -10.98 -18.11 27.68
CA LEU A 639 -10.92 -19.57 27.58
C LEU A 639 -9.59 -20.08 28.11
N LYS A 640 -9.62 -21.03 29.05
CA LYS A 640 -8.42 -21.70 29.54
C LYS A 640 -8.05 -22.86 28.64
N GLN A 641 -6.85 -22.91 28.08
CA GLN A 641 -6.43 -24.03 27.24
C GLN A 641 -6.09 -25.26 28.09
N VAL A 642 -6.44 -26.47 27.62
CA VAL A 642 -5.98 -27.73 28.24
C VAL A 642 -4.47 -27.86 28.10
N ASN A 643 -3.97 -27.67 26.87
CA ASN A 643 -2.55 -27.65 26.55
C ASN A 643 -2.11 -26.21 26.29
N LYS A 644 -0.93 -25.81 26.79
CA LYS A 644 -0.40 -24.45 26.62
C LYS A 644 0.17 -24.18 25.22
N ASP A 645 -0.32 -24.91 24.22
CA ASP A 645 0.14 -24.84 22.84
C ASP A 645 -0.30 -23.52 22.18
N ALA A 646 0.54 -22.99 21.29
CA ALA A 646 0.20 -21.82 20.51
C ALA A 646 -0.89 -22.16 19.48
N TRP A 647 -1.99 -21.40 19.46
CA TRP A 647 -3.04 -21.51 18.46
C TRP A 647 -2.69 -20.57 17.31
N PRO A 648 -2.43 -21.07 16.08
CA PRO A 648 -2.13 -20.24 14.92
C PRO A 648 -3.38 -19.50 14.38
N ARG A 649 -4.57 -19.93 14.79
CA ARG A 649 -5.88 -19.33 14.49
C ARG A 649 -6.88 -19.70 15.59
N LEU A 650 -7.95 -18.91 15.72
CA LEU A 650 -9.00 -19.16 16.72
C LEU A 650 -9.82 -20.43 16.40
N THR A 651 -10.17 -20.61 15.12
CA THR A 651 -11.04 -21.70 14.66
C THR A 651 -10.30 -22.79 13.89
N TYR A 652 -10.87 -23.99 13.86
CA TYR A 652 -10.38 -25.17 13.17
C TYR A 652 -10.45 -25.07 11.65
N LYS A 653 -11.50 -24.46 11.10
CA LYS A 653 -11.71 -24.33 9.65
C LYS A 653 -11.05 -23.10 9.07
#